data_AF-W6NPH2-F1
#
_entry.id   AF-W6NPH2-F1
#
_cell.length_a   1.000
_cell.length_b   1.000
_cell.length_c   1.000
_cell.angle_alpha   90.00
_cell.angle_beta   90.00
_cell.angle_gamma   90.00
#
_symmetry.space_group_name_H-M   'P 1'
#
loop_
_entity.id
_entity.type
_entity.pdbx_description
1 polymer ?
#
loop_
_entity_poly.entity_id
_entity_poly.type
_entity_poly.pdbx_seq_one_letter_code
_entity_poly.pdbx_strand_id
1 'polypeptide(L)'
;MWIEVRRACEAVQSFEDRENPSECAELIKEIEKFKWRIQNISKNQGKSSIERVKLKANAEIPIDGVKVTLDQALCDETMIISDIFNLNEMDALELVLSGESQRIHFDCLNRGLIAVVCYYDVHRLLAVILRTMLDWDKETMHERLRGFIEQNFVQRTMFQHLLQLQASFSVATEFHLLSQPHVNGLGGPKHQTLLRNVIEEIRENVAEALYSLCEWGAEHANEFLMDVFPILKGVPLAEKFLAHHLSAWMCMVKLTSQTVLSQTNTAAAVLSNLVKEIRNETLWSDQSVCGTAQLACAIALRSFAVSPADHLNITNVEIDVDKVVDRAVRNMAMLFIRHGIIGSDYFKHCCTHVRVVDGLLKQLVALFPAKLMEIERNSEDELNWVDEMSEKGQQATPALHYENLLRCFSDLYRIVDDPKASENVKSCLIELSTAFSSSGSMELCRFIERARLSHHVVHAVAYLDLLCAICRSRRVASFIFDVFARVPAHDDSCIGWNHVMSALRSYERLFRERHGGTSMFGHSLSQQPSKAVIPPRELIGMITWINLSRIVITLDEEAAEVFLEERQWAVLDAALGVVSAPVPLPLKGALLKLVAALAKGDASAHRIWTALNAHQLCTFAENGTLLGLQKELEERECAEEMYDTSLGLVTVLRSLLSHTHIAIPEIAAPYLQYLTKSIVSQMASRSIDLQYEFGYYLAEKLEAFAFNSCLSSLHFSTIASEAD
;
A
#
# COMPACT_ATOMS: atom_id res chain seq x y z
N MET A 1 -32.56 2.54 -20.12
CA MET A 1 -31.82 2.92 -18.90
C MET A 1 -30.35 2.51 -18.92
N TRP A 2 -30.00 1.22 -19.04
CA TRP A 2 -28.60 0.75 -18.92
C TRP A 2 -27.79 0.92 -20.20
N ILE A 3 -28.35 0.53 -21.35
CA ILE A 3 -27.65 0.58 -22.64
C ILE A 3 -27.26 2.02 -23.00
N GLU A 4 -28.18 2.97 -22.80
CA GLU A 4 -27.94 4.38 -23.15
C GLU A 4 -26.86 5.03 -22.26
N VAL A 5 -26.87 4.76 -20.95
CA VAL A 5 -25.83 5.29 -20.05
C VAL A 5 -24.48 4.68 -20.37
N ARG A 6 -24.44 3.39 -20.74
CA ARG A 6 -23.21 2.74 -21.19
C ARG A 6 -22.64 3.43 -22.44
N ARG A 7 -23.47 3.70 -23.45
CA ARG A 7 -23.03 4.44 -24.65
C ARG A 7 -22.54 5.86 -24.32
N ALA A 8 -23.22 6.57 -23.42
CA ALA A 8 -22.78 7.89 -22.97
C ALA A 8 -21.44 7.82 -22.22
N CYS A 9 -21.24 6.80 -21.39
CA CYS A 9 -19.99 6.56 -20.69
C CYS A 9 -18.84 6.28 -21.66
N GLU A 10 -19.06 5.39 -22.63
CA GLU A 10 -18.10 5.10 -23.70
C GLU A 10 -17.74 6.37 -24.48
N ALA A 11 -18.73 7.19 -24.86
CA ALA A 11 -18.50 8.46 -25.56
C ALA A 11 -17.65 9.45 -24.75
N VAL A 12 -17.90 9.59 -23.45
CA VAL A 12 -17.11 10.45 -22.55
C VAL A 12 -15.69 9.91 -22.39
N GLN A 13 -15.51 8.60 -22.21
CA GLN A 13 -14.19 7.99 -22.03
C GLN A 13 -13.33 8.05 -23.29
N SER A 14 -13.95 7.96 -24.48
CA SER A 14 -13.25 8.08 -25.77
C SER A 14 -13.08 9.53 -26.25
N PHE A 15 -13.49 10.53 -25.47
CA PHE A 15 -13.46 11.92 -25.91
C PHE A 15 -12.05 12.53 -25.81
N GLU A 16 -11.45 12.79 -26.98
CA GLU A 16 -10.08 13.31 -27.10
C GLU A 16 -10.04 14.80 -27.51
N ASP A 17 -10.87 15.25 -28.46
CA ASP A 17 -10.83 16.62 -29.01
C ASP A 17 -11.63 17.62 -28.16
N ARG A 18 -11.01 18.02 -27.04
CA ARG A 18 -11.60 18.93 -26.04
C ARG A 18 -11.49 20.41 -26.42
N GLU A 19 -10.84 20.73 -27.54
CA GLU A 19 -10.66 22.09 -28.02
C GLU A 19 -11.66 22.44 -29.13
N ASN A 20 -12.14 21.45 -29.87
CA ASN A 20 -13.06 21.65 -30.98
C ASN A 20 -14.49 22.01 -30.50
N PRO A 21 -15.01 23.19 -30.89
CA PRO A 21 -16.30 23.68 -30.42
C PRO A 21 -17.49 22.82 -30.88
N SER A 22 -17.39 22.19 -32.06
CA SER A 22 -18.48 21.39 -32.61
C SER A 22 -18.57 20.04 -31.90
N GLU A 23 -17.43 19.39 -31.67
CA GLU A 23 -17.39 18.12 -30.95
C GLU A 23 -17.78 18.29 -29.48
N CYS A 24 -17.30 19.35 -28.84
CA CYS A 24 -17.74 19.72 -27.49
C CYS A 24 -19.26 19.95 -27.42
N ALA A 25 -19.88 20.57 -28.42
CA ALA A 25 -21.32 20.82 -28.43
C ALA A 25 -22.14 19.53 -28.56
N GLU A 26 -21.71 18.59 -29.40
CA GLU A 26 -22.37 17.29 -29.52
C GLU A 26 -22.21 16.46 -28.24
N LEU A 27 -21.04 16.50 -27.60
CA LEU A 27 -20.82 15.83 -26.32
C LEU A 27 -21.71 16.41 -25.21
N ILE A 28 -21.82 17.74 -25.12
CA ILE A 28 -22.71 18.41 -24.15
C ILE A 28 -24.14 17.91 -24.33
N LYS A 29 -24.62 17.86 -25.57
CA LYS A 29 -25.98 17.39 -25.90
C LYS A 29 -26.19 15.93 -25.51
N GLU A 30 -25.16 15.09 -25.61
CA GLU A 30 -25.24 13.71 -25.15
C GLU A 30 -25.30 13.60 -23.62
N ILE A 31 -24.43 14.33 -22.91
CA ILE A 31 -24.39 14.34 -21.43
C ILE A 31 -25.66 14.94 -20.84
N GLU A 32 -26.22 15.97 -21.48
CA GLU A 32 -27.37 16.71 -20.98
C GLU A 32 -28.62 15.83 -20.79
N LYS A 33 -28.77 14.76 -21.60
CA LYS A 33 -29.81 13.74 -21.44
C LYS A 33 -29.77 13.06 -20.08
N PHE A 34 -28.57 12.91 -19.50
CA PHE A 34 -28.33 12.21 -18.24
C PHE A 34 -27.99 13.15 -17.08
N LYS A 35 -27.97 14.47 -17.29
CA LYS A 35 -27.57 15.49 -16.31
C LYS A 35 -28.19 15.26 -14.93
N TRP A 36 -29.52 15.09 -14.85
CA TRP A 36 -30.21 14.89 -13.57
C TRP A 36 -29.70 13.63 -12.84
N ARG A 37 -29.46 12.55 -13.59
CA ARG A 37 -29.00 11.26 -13.04
C ARG A 37 -27.55 11.34 -12.57
N ILE A 38 -26.70 12.06 -13.29
CA ILE A 38 -25.32 12.35 -12.89
C ILE A 38 -25.31 13.20 -11.60
N GLN A 39 -26.19 14.20 -11.48
CA GLN A 39 -26.33 15.02 -10.27
C GLN A 39 -26.93 14.26 -9.07
N ASN A 40 -27.58 13.11 -9.31
CA ASN A 40 -28.32 12.36 -8.31
C ASN A 40 -27.95 10.86 -8.36
N ILE A 41 -26.65 10.55 -8.47
CA ILE A 41 -26.14 9.16 -8.42
C ILE A 41 -26.75 8.44 -7.20
N SER A 42 -27.17 7.18 -7.40
CA SER A 42 -27.93 6.32 -6.47
C SER A 42 -29.40 6.66 -6.23
N LYS A 43 -29.93 7.76 -6.81
CA LYS A 43 -31.36 8.12 -6.73
C LYS A 43 -32.07 7.90 -8.07
N ASN A 44 -33.39 7.73 -8.00
CA ASN A 44 -34.28 7.53 -9.15
C ASN A 44 -35.43 8.54 -9.14
N GLN A 45 -36.00 8.84 -10.30
CA GLN A 45 -37.09 9.83 -10.44
C GLN A 45 -38.43 9.35 -9.86
N GLY A 46 -38.51 8.10 -9.41
CA GLY A 46 -39.70 7.49 -8.81
C GLY A 46 -40.55 6.71 -9.80
N LYS A 47 -41.56 6.03 -9.26
CA LYS A 47 -42.54 5.22 -10.01
C LYS A 47 -43.57 6.09 -10.74
N SER A 48 -44.14 5.54 -11.80
CA SER A 48 -45.14 6.18 -12.64
C SER A 48 -46.42 5.33 -12.67
N SER A 49 -47.44 5.77 -11.93
CA SER A 49 -48.73 5.06 -11.90
C SER A 49 -49.36 4.89 -13.30
N ILE A 50 -49.08 5.83 -14.21
CA ILE A 50 -49.54 5.80 -15.60
C ILE A 50 -48.84 4.67 -16.38
N GLU A 51 -47.53 4.51 -16.21
CA GLU A 51 -46.77 3.47 -16.92
C GLU A 51 -46.95 2.10 -16.30
N ARG A 52 -47.15 2.04 -14.98
CA ARG A 52 -47.52 0.82 -14.28
C ARG A 52 -48.79 0.17 -14.82
N VAL A 53 -49.78 0.97 -15.20
CA VAL A 53 -51.03 0.45 -15.79
C VAL A 53 -50.80 -0.13 -17.20
N LYS A 54 -49.73 0.27 -17.89
CA LYS A 54 -49.38 -0.26 -19.23
C LYS A 54 -48.74 -1.65 -19.16
N LEU A 55 -48.11 -2.01 -18.04
CA LEU A 55 -47.50 -3.32 -17.81
C LEU A 55 -48.57 -4.39 -17.57
N LYS A 56 -49.05 -5.00 -18.65
CA LYS A 56 -49.99 -6.12 -18.60
C LYS A 56 -49.53 -7.22 -19.54
N ALA A 57 -49.78 -8.48 -19.17
CA ALA A 57 -49.51 -9.61 -20.05
C ALA A 57 -50.22 -9.42 -21.41
N ASN A 58 -49.50 -9.76 -22.48
CA ASN A 58 -49.87 -9.58 -23.89
C ASN A 58 -49.95 -8.11 -24.37
N ALA A 59 -49.58 -7.13 -23.56
CA ALA A 59 -49.40 -5.76 -24.05
C ALA A 59 -48.16 -5.67 -24.95
N GLU A 60 -48.24 -4.84 -26.00
CA GLU A 60 -47.09 -4.44 -26.81
C GLU A 60 -46.61 -3.08 -26.34
N ILE A 61 -45.38 -3.02 -25.83
CA ILE A 61 -44.75 -1.76 -25.42
C ILE A 61 -43.63 -1.42 -26.40
N PRO A 62 -43.61 -0.20 -26.98
CA PRO A 62 -42.49 0.24 -27.79
C PRO A 62 -41.31 0.61 -26.89
N ILE A 63 -40.16 -0.03 -27.11
CA ILE A 63 -38.88 0.26 -26.47
C ILE A 63 -37.87 0.50 -27.60
N ASP A 64 -37.27 1.69 -27.65
CA ASP A 64 -36.31 2.11 -28.68
C ASP A 64 -36.79 1.85 -30.12
N GLY A 65 -38.09 2.04 -30.36
CA GLY A 65 -38.72 1.85 -31.68
C GLY A 65 -39.06 0.39 -32.03
N VAL A 66 -38.74 -0.57 -31.15
CA VAL A 66 -39.11 -1.99 -31.29
C VAL A 66 -40.29 -2.31 -30.38
N LYS A 67 -41.31 -3.00 -30.92
CA LYS A 67 -42.44 -3.47 -30.13
C LYS A 67 -42.08 -4.76 -29.39
N VAL A 68 -42.13 -4.73 -28.07
CA VAL A 68 -41.90 -5.89 -27.20
C VAL A 68 -43.23 -6.37 -26.63
N THR A 69 -43.56 -7.64 -26.84
CA THR A 69 -44.73 -8.29 -26.24
C THR A 69 -44.39 -8.79 -24.84
N LEU A 70 -45.20 -8.43 -23.85
CA LEU A 70 -44.95 -8.80 -22.46
C LEU A 70 -45.59 -10.13 -22.08
N ASP A 71 -44.83 -11.03 -21.47
CA ASP A 71 -45.38 -12.18 -20.74
C ASP A 71 -45.62 -11.83 -19.26
N GLN A 72 -46.30 -12.72 -18.52
CA GLN A 72 -46.60 -12.47 -17.11
C GLN A 72 -45.33 -12.41 -16.25
N ALA A 73 -44.32 -13.25 -16.54
CA ALA A 73 -43.09 -13.28 -15.78
C ALA A 73 -42.29 -11.98 -15.91
N LEU A 74 -42.20 -11.44 -17.12
CA LEU A 74 -41.56 -10.16 -17.42
C LEU A 74 -42.30 -9.01 -16.72
N CYS A 75 -43.64 -9.03 -16.71
CA CYS A 75 -44.42 -8.07 -15.93
C CYS A 75 -44.09 -8.16 -14.44
N ASP A 76 -44.10 -9.36 -13.85
CA ASP A 76 -43.86 -9.56 -12.42
C ASP A 76 -42.45 -9.12 -12.01
N GLU A 77 -41.43 -9.51 -12.76
CA GLU A 77 -40.03 -9.10 -12.52
C GLU A 77 -39.84 -7.59 -12.68
N THR A 78 -40.48 -6.97 -13.68
CA THR A 78 -40.46 -5.52 -13.87
C THR A 78 -41.07 -4.80 -12.67
N MET A 79 -42.18 -5.30 -12.13
CA MET A 79 -42.80 -4.73 -10.93
C MET A 79 -41.89 -4.86 -9.72
N ILE A 80 -41.23 -6.00 -9.53
CA ILE A 80 -40.27 -6.22 -8.43
C ILE A 80 -39.11 -5.21 -8.52
N ILE A 81 -38.48 -5.07 -9.70
CA ILE A 81 -37.37 -4.14 -9.93
C ILE A 81 -37.80 -2.68 -9.73
N SER A 82 -38.97 -2.31 -10.27
CA SER A 82 -39.56 -0.98 -10.04
C SER A 82 -39.81 -0.73 -8.55
N ASP A 83 -40.28 -1.74 -7.82
CA ASP A 83 -40.65 -1.60 -6.42
C ASP A 83 -39.47 -1.47 -5.48
N ILE A 84 -38.46 -2.34 -5.62
CA ILE A 84 -37.26 -2.30 -4.77
C ILE A 84 -36.43 -1.02 -4.98
N PHE A 85 -36.26 -0.58 -6.23
CA PHE A 85 -35.42 0.58 -6.54
C PHE A 85 -36.18 1.90 -6.66
N ASN A 86 -37.51 1.89 -6.45
CA ASN A 86 -38.37 3.04 -6.70
C ASN A 86 -38.13 3.65 -8.09
N LEU A 87 -38.14 2.78 -9.10
CA LEU A 87 -37.79 3.10 -10.47
C LEU A 87 -39.04 3.25 -11.33
N ASN A 88 -38.96 4.08 -12.36
CA ASN A 88 -39.96 4.16 -13.41
C ASN A 88 -40.19 2.78 -14.06
N GLU A 89 -41.43 2.44 -14.36
CA GLU A 89 -41.80 1.14 -14.91
C GLU A 89 -41.18 0.83 -16.28
N MET A 90 -40.96 1.84 -17.13
CA MET A 90 -40.28 1.66 -18.42
C MET A 90 -38.78 1.45 -18.25
N ASP A 91 -38.15 2.16 -17.33
CA ASP A 91 -36.74 1.92 -16.97
C ASP A 91 -36.55 0.53 -16.35
N ALA A 92 -37.49 0.09 -15.52
CA ALA A 92 -37.46 -1.24 -14.91
C ALA A 92 -37.59 -2.34 -15.98
N LEU A 93 -38.49 -2.13 -16.94
CA LEU A 93 -38.68 -3.06 -18.06
C LEU A 93 -37.42 -3.14 -18.93
N GLU A 94 -36.80 -2.01 -19.26
CA GLU A 94 -35.55 -2.01 -20.03
C GLU A 94 -34.39 -2.69 -19.28
N LEU A 95 -34.31 -2.58 -17.95
CA LEU A 95 -33.33 -3.31 -17.15
C LEU A 95 -33.54 -4.83 -17.20
N VAL A 96 -34.79 -5.30 -17.08
CA VAL A 96 -35.09 -6.73 -17.14
C VAL A 96 -34.79 -7.30 -18.53
N LEU A 97 -35.12 -6.55 -19.59
CA LEU A 97 -34.77 -6.91 -20.97
C LEU A 97 -33.27 -6.88 -21.22
N SER A 98 -32.55 -5.90 -20.65
CA SER A 98 -31.10 -5.88 -20.65
C SER A 98 -30.53 -7.12 -19.97
N GLY A 99 -31.08 -7.53 -18.82
CA GLY A 99 -30.73 -8.76 -18.14
C GLY A 99 -30.92 -10.02 -18.98
N GLU A 100 -32.01 -10.11 -19.75
CA GLU A 100 -32.24 -11.21 -20.69
C GLU A 100 -31.19 -11.21 -21.82
N SER A 101 -30.88 -10.03 -22.39
CA SER A 101 -29.88 -9.90 -23.46
C SER A 101 -28.47 -10.29 -23.00
N GLN A 102 -28.13 -9.99 -21.74
CA GLN A 102 -26.82 -10.25 -21.18
C GLN A 102 -26.66 -11.68 -20.64
N ARG A 103 -27.72 -12.50 -20.63
CA ARG A 103 -27.72 -13.85 -20.05
C ARG A 103 -26.63 -14.76 -20.62
N ILE A 104 -26.22 -14.53 -21.88
CA ILE A 104 -25.11 -15.26 -22.52
C ILE A 104 -23.75 -15.05 -21.85
N HIS A 105 -23.58 -13.97 -21.08
CA HIS A 105 -22.33 -13.63 -20.39
C HIS A 105 -22.32 -14.10 -18.92
N PHE A 106 -23.45 -14.59 -18.41
CA PHE A 106 -23.62 -14.95 -17.00
C PHE A 106 -24.20 -16.37 -16.87
N ASP A 107 -23.31 -17.35 -16.71
CA ASP A 107 -23.72 -18.74 -16.46
C ASP A 107 -24.56 -18.85 -15.19
N CYS A 108 -25.70 -19.54 -15.29
CA CYS A 108 -26.58 -19.88 -14.18
C CYS A 108 -27.22 -18.69 -13.42
N LEU A 109 -27.24 -17.48 -13.99
CA LEU A 109 -28.02 -16.36 -13.45
C LEU A 109 -29.30 -16.16 -14.27
N ASN A 110 -30.41 -15.88 -13.59
CA ASN A 110 -31.65 -15.48 -14.24
C ASN A 110 -31.60 -13.99 -14.63
N ARG A 111 -32.45 -13.57 -15.56
CA ARG A 111 -32.47 -12.18 -16.04
C ARG A 111 -32.77 -11.16 -14.94
N GLY A 112 -33.55 -11.51 -13.92
CA GLY A 112 -33.84 -10.61 -12.79
C GLY A 112 -32.60 -10.29 -11.95
N LEU A 113 -31.78 -11.29 -11.63
CA LEU A 113 -30.50 -11.09 -10.94
C LEU A 113 -29.53 -10.29 -11.80
N ILE A 114 -29.46 -10.57 -13.10
CA ILE A 114 -28.63 -9.77 -14.02
C ILE A 114 -29.13 -8.33 -14.11
N ALA A 115 -30.46 -8.10 -14.08
CA ALA A 115 -31.04 -6.76 -14.05
C ALA A 115 -30.65 -5.98 -12.79
N VAL A 116 -30.54 -6.65 -11.64
CA VAL A 116 -29.99 -6.04 -10.40
C VAL A 116 -28.53 -5.63 -10.62
N VAL A 117 -27.70 -6.47 -11.21
CA VAL A 117 -26.30 -6.10 -11.55
C VAL A 117 -26.27 -4.91 -12.51
N CYS A 118 -27.06 -4.94 -13.58
CA CYS A 118 -27.17 -3.83 -14.54
C CYS A 118 -27.61 -2.54 -13.84
N TYR A 119 -28.57 -2.58 -12.91
CA TYR A 119 -29.02 -1.40 -12.16
C TYR A 119 -27.86 -0.72 -11.41
N TYR A 120 -27.07 -1.48 -10.65
CA TYR A 120 -25.90 -0.94 -9.95
C TYR A 120 -24.84 -0.49 -10.94
N ASP A 121 -24.63 -1.22 -12.03
CA ASP A 121 -23.71 -0.83 -13.09
C ASP A 121 -24.11 0.51 -13.75
N VAL A 122 -25.41 0.85 -13.84
CA VAL A 122 -25.82 2.18 -14.30
C VAL A 122 -25.27 3.28 -13.39
N HIS A 123 -25.42 3.13 -12.07
CA HIS A 123 -24.91 4.12 -11.11
C HIS A 123 -23.39 4.18 -11.11
N ARG A 124 -22.72 3.04 -11.34
CA ARG A 124 -21.28 2.97 -11.54
C ARG A 124 -20.85 3.78 -12.76
N LEU A 125 -21.50 3.58 -13.91
CA LEU A 125 -21.24 4.30 -15.15
C LEU A 125 -21.50 5.80 -15.01
N LEU A 126 -22.56 6.21 -14.30
CA LEU A 126 -22.84 7.63 -14.00
C LEU A 126 -21.72 8.25 -13.14
N ALA A 127 -21.23 7.52 -12.13
CA ALA A 127 -20.09 7.97 -11.32
C ALA A 127 -18.80 8.05 -12.15
N VAL A 128 -18.56 7.09 -13.05
CA VAL A 128 -17.43 7.11 -13.99
C VAL A 128 -17.51 8.32 -14.94
N ILE A 129 -18.69 8.64 -15.47
CA ILE A 129 -18.90 9.82 -16.33
C ILE A 129 -18.50 11.08 -15.58
N LEU A 130 -19.05 11.29 -14.37
CA LEU A 130 -18.74 12.44 -13.54
C LEU A 130 -17.24 12.55 -13.26
N ARG A 131 -16.65 11.48 -12.74
CA ARG A 131 -15.23 11.40 -12.40
C ARG A 131 -14.36 11.73 -13.61
N THR A 132 -14.66 11.15 -14.77
CA THR A 132 -13.89 11.34 -16.01
C THR A 132 -13.99 12.79 -16.51
N MET A 133 -15.17 13.41 -16.48
CA MET A 133 -15.32 14.82 -16.83
C MET A 133 -14.53 15.75 -15.90
N LEU A 134 -14.50 15.44 -14.60
CA LEU A 134 -13.76 16.22 -13.61
C LEU A 134 -12.24 15.92 -13.61
N ASP A 135 -11.80 14.83 -14.23
CA ASP A 135 -10.38 14.49 -14.37
C ASP A 135 -9.73 15.18 -15.59
N TRP A 136 -10.53 15.76 -16.48
CA TRP A 136 -10.01 16.53 -17.61
C TRP A 136 -9.32 17.81 -17.15
N ASP A 137 -8.22 18.13 -17.84
CA ASP A 137 -7.53 19.39 -17.66
C ASP A 137 -8.44 20.56 -18.10
N LYS A 138 -8.77 21.41 -17.13
CA LYS A 138 -9.66 22.56 -17.33
C LYS A 138 -9.00 23.72 -18.08
N GLU A 139 -7.67 23.77 -18.14
CA GLU A 139 -6.95 24.88 -18.79
C GLU A 139 -6.93 24.72 -20.31
N THR A 140 -6.82 23.49 -20.80
CA THR A 140 -6.79 23.15 -22.23
C THR A 140 -8.18 22.95 -22.84
N MET A 141 -9.23 22.89 -22.02
CA MET A 141 -10.59 22.60 -22.49
C MET A 141 -11.32 23.82 -23.05
N HIS A 142 -12.11 23.60 -24.11
CA HIS A 142 -12.95 24.61 -24.74
C HIS A 142 -13.97 25.22 -23.75
N GLU A 143 -14.11 26.55 -23.77
CA GLU A 143 -14.87 27.34 -22.80
C GLU A 143 -16.32 26.87 -22.61
N ARG A 144 -17.01 26.46 -23.69
CA ARG A 144 -18.39 25.95 -23.59
C ARG A 144 -18.51 24.68 -22.76
N LEU A 145 -17.59 23.73 -22.94
CA LEU A 145 -17.60 22.47 -22.19
C LEU A 145 -17.22 22.71 -20.73
N ARG A 146 -16.18 23.53 -20.50
CA ARG A 146 -15.80 23.96 -19.15
C ARG A 146 -16.96 24.64 -18.42
N GLY A 147 -17.60 25.63 -19.04
CA GLY A 147 -18.73 26.34 -18.46
C GLY A 147 -19.93 25.43 -18.19
N PHE A 148 -20.19 24.44 -19.06
CA PHE A 148 -21.22 23.43 -18.82
C PHE A 148 -20.90 22.58 -17.58
N ILE A 149 -19.66 22.10 -17.43
CA ILE A 149 -19.26 21.28 -16.27
C ILE A 149 -19.36 22.11 -14.98
N GLU A 150 -18.80 23.33 -14.97
CA GLU A 150 -18.83 24.23 -13.82
C GLU A 150 -20.26 24.54 -13.37
N GLN A 151 -21.13 24.92 -14.31
CA GLN A 151 -22.50 25.32 -14.00
C GLN A 151 -23.36 24.16 -13.51
N ASN A 152 -23.07 22.92 -13.90
CA ASN A 152 -23.97 21.79 -13.65
C ASN A 152 -23.46 20.81 -12.60
N PHE A 153 -22.14 20.64 -12.46
CA PHE A 153 -21.56 19.62 -11.58
C PHE A 153 -20.67 20.22 -10.50
N VAL A 154 -20.14 21.43 -10.67
CA VAL A 154 -19.28 22.09 -9.68
C VAL A 154 -20.13 22.95 -8.72
N GLN A 155 -20.93 22.28 -7.88
CA GLN A 155 -21.86 22.94 -6.96
C GLN A 155 -21.80 22.34 -5.55
N ARG A 156 -22.14 23.16 -4.54
CA ARG A 156 -22.26 22.70 -3.14
C ARG A 156 -23.26 21.57 -2.96
N THR A 157 -24.40 21.61 -3.65
CA THR A 157 -25.42 20.56 -3.61
C THR A 157 -24.88 19.22 -4.10
N MET A 158 -24.06 19.25 -5.15
CA MET A 158 -23.38 18.06 -5.67
C MET A 158 -22.38 17.51 -4.65
N PHE A 159 -21.55 18.39 -4.08
CA PHE A 159 -20.58 18.04 -3.04
C PHE A 159 -21.26 17.37 -1.82
N GLN A 160 -22.34 17.96 -1.31
CA GLN A 160 -23.13 17.42 -0.20
C GLN A 160 -23.75 16.06 -0.54
N HIS A 161 -24.29 15.89 -1.75
CA HIS A 161 -24.86 14.63 -2.20
C HIS A 161 -23.81 13.50 -2.22
N LEU A 162 -22.63 13.76 -2.79
CA LEU A 162 -21.56 12.76 -2.83
C LEU A 162 -21.00 12.44 -1.44
N LEU A 163 -20.85 13.43 -0.55
CA LEU A 163 -20.46 13.19 0.85
C LEU A 163 -21.48 12.30 1.57
N GLN A 164 -22.78 12.57 1.39
CA GLN A 164 -23.85 11.77 1.98
C GLN A 164 -23.86 10.34 1.43
N LEU A 165 -23.53 10.16 0.16
CA LEU A 165 -23.42 8.83 -0.46
C LEU A 165 -22.32 8.00 0.23
N GLN A 166 -21.16 8.60 0.54
CA GLN A 166 -20.09 7.89 1.28
C GLN A 166 -20.53 7.40 2.66
N ALA A 167 -21.47 8.11 3.31
CA ALA A 167 -22.00 7.74 4.61
C ALA A 167 -23.10 6.67 4.54
N SER A 168 -23.94 6.70 3.50
CA SER A 168 -25.19 5.91 3.46
C SER A 168 -25.21 4.74 2.47
N PHE A 169 -24.31 4.70 1.50
CA PHE A 169 -24.31 3.69 0.43
C PHE A 169 -23.15 2.71 0.58
N SER A 170 -23.41 1.47 0.97
CA SER A 170 -22.40 0.44 1.23
C SER A 170 -22.87 -0.96 0.82
N VAL A 171 -21.93 -1.91 0.67
CA VAL A 171 -22.29 -3.31 0.40
C VAL A 171 -23.28 -3.84 1.45
N ALA A 172 -23.11 -3.47 2.72
CA ALA A 172 -23.99 -3.90 3.80
C ALA A 172 -25.42 -3.34 3.65
N THR A 173 -25.56 -2.05 3.35
CA THR A 173 -26.88 -1.41 3.19
C THR A 173 -27.61 -1.93 1.95
N GLU A 174 -26.88 -2.10 0.85
CA GLU A 174 -27.44 -2.58 -0.41
C GLU A 174 -27.79 -4.07 -0.35
N PHE A 175 -26.97 -4.90 0.29
CA PHE A 175 -27.30 -6.31 0.48
C PHE A 175 -28.51 -6.47 1.40
N HIS A 176 -28.62 -5.64 2.43
CA HIS A 176 -29.81 -5.63 3.28
C HIS A 176 -31.07 -5.27 2.47
N LEU A 177 -31.00 -4.25 1.60
CA LEU A 177 -32.10 -3.89 0.68
C LEU A 177 -32.49 -5.07 -0.24
N LEU A 178 -31.52 -5.76 -0.84
CA LEU A 178 -31.74 -6.88 -1.76
C LEU A 178 -32.19 -8.17 -1.08
N SER A 179 -31.90 -8.32 0.22
CA SER A 179 -32.26 -9.50 1.02
C SER A 179 -33.74 -9.56 1.41
N GLN A 180 -34.53 -8.55 1.04
CA GLN A 180 -35.95 -8.51 1.38
C GLN A 180 -36.69 -9.73 0.78
N PRO A 181 -37.56 -10.42 1.56
CA PRO A 181 -38.14 -11.71 1.17
C PRO A 181 -38.94 -11.72 -0.14
N HIS A 182 -39.48 -10.56 -0.53
CA HIS A 182 -40.29 -10.39 -1.74
C HIS A 182 -39.47 -10.01 -2.97
N VAL A 183 -38.16 -9.78 -2.81
CA VAL A 183 -37.25 -9.39 -3.89
C VAL A 183 -36.37 -10.58 -4.27
N ASN A 184 -35.77 -11.27 -3.28
CA ASN A 184 -34.75 -12.29 -3.50
C ASN A 184 -33.64 -11.82 -4.46
N GLY A 185 -33.20 -10.56 -4.31
CA GLY A 185 -32.24 -9.91 -5.19
C GLY A 185 -30.79 -10.39 -4.99
N LEU A 186 -30.54 -11.28 -4.04
CA LEU A 186 -29.24 -11.89 -3.80
C LEU A 186 -29.21 -13.34 -4.28
N GLY A 187 -28.53 -13.57 -5.41
CA GLY A 187 -28.21 -14.92 -5.89
C GLY A 187 -27.08 -15.62 -5.10
N GLY A 188 -26.49 -16.65 -5.70
CA GLY A 188 -25.38 -17.40 -5.11
C GLY A 188 -24.06 -16.59 -5.00
N PRO A 189 -22.98 -17.20 -4.49
CA PRO A 189 -21.73 -16.50 -4.18
C PRO A 189 -21.15 -15.70 -5.35
N LYS A 190 -21.18 -16.24 -6.58
CA LYS A 190 -20.70 -15.53 -7.78
C LYS A 190 -21.44 -14.21 -8.02
N HIS A 191 -22.76 -14.20 -7.88
CA HIS A 191 -23.58 -13.01 -8.03
C HIS A 191 -23.31 -11.99 -6.93
N GLN A 192 -23.16 -12.45 -5.68
CA GLN A 192 -22.83 -11.57 -4.56
C GLN A 192 -21.45 -10.93 -4.73
N THR A 193 -20.45 -11.66 -5.25
CA THR A 193 -19.15 -11.08 -5.58
C THR A 193 -19.26 -10.01 -6.67
N LEU A 194 -20.02 -10.25 -7.74
CA LEU A 194 -20.26 -9.25 -8.79
C LEU A 194 -20.90 -7.98 -8.21
N LEU A 195 -21.95 -8.12 -7.40
CA LEU A 195 -22.61 -6.98 -6.78
C LEU A 195 -21.69 -6.22 -5.82
N ARG A 196 -20.93 -6.94 -4.99
CA ARG A 196 -19.95 -6.33 -4.09
C ARG A 196 -18.97 -5.46 -4.88
N ASN A 197 -18.38 -6.00 -5.93
CA ASN A 197 -17.39 -5.28 -6.74
C ASN A 197 -18.00 -4.03 -7.37
N VAL A 198 -19.17 -4.14 -8.00
CA VAL A 198 -19.84 -2.97 -8.63
C VAL A 198 -20.21 -1.90 -7.58
N ILE A 199 -20.68 -2.29 -6.40
CA ILE A 199 -21.00 -1.36 -5.30
C ILE A 199 -19.74 -0.67 -4.77
N GLU A 200 -18.65 -1.41 -4.59
CA GLU A 200 -17.36 -0.88 -4.17
C GLU A 200 -16.79 0.08 -5.24
N GLU A 201 -16.88 -0.27 -6.54
CA GLU A 201 -16.50 0.61 -7.65
C GLU A 201 -17.33 1.91 -7.68
N ILE A 202 -18.64 1.88 -7.39
CA ILE A 202 -19.45 3.12 -7.26
C ILE A 202 -18.86 4.03 -6.19
N ARG A 203 -18.55 3.47 -5.01
CA ARG A 203 -17.99 4.24 -3.89
C ARG A 203 -16.64 4.83 -4.22
N GLU A 204 -15.78 4.07 -4.91
CA GLU A 204 -14.46 4.54 -5.36
C GLU A 204 -14.60 5.69 -6.36
N ASN A 205 -15.43 5.54 -7.40
CA ASN A 205 -15.65 6.60 -8.39
C ASN A 205 -16.26 7.86 -7.76
N VAL A 206 -17.16 7.72 -6.78
CA VAL A 206 -17.72 8.86 -6.04
C VAL A 206 -16.67 9.54 -5.16
N ALA A 207 -15.78 8.79 -4.51
CA ALA A 207 -14.67 9.37 -3.75
C ALA A 207 -13.72 10.14 -4.67
N GLU A 208 -13.33 9.56 -5.82
CA GLU A 208 -12.50 10.26 -6.80
C GLU A 208 -13.17 11.52 -7.34
N ALA A 209 -14.45 11.45 -7.69
CA ALA A 209 -15.21 12.62 -8.12
C ALA A 209 -15.30 13.71 -7.04
N LEU A 210 -15.44 13.36 -5.75
CA LEU A 210 -15.38 14.32 -4.64
C LEU A 210 -14.05 15.07 -4.62
N TYR A 211 -12.94 14.39 -4.88
CA TYR A 211 -11.61 15.02 -4.86
C TYR A 211 -11.38 15.92 -6.05
N SER A 212 -11.74 15.47 -7.26
CA SER A 212 -11.67 16.31 -8.45
C SER A 212 -12.61 17.53 -8.31
N LEU A 213 -13.78 17.35 -7.68
CA LEU A 213 -14.69 18.44 -7.36
C LEU A 213 -14.07 19.47 -6.41
N CYS A 214 -13.20 19.08 -5.46
CA CYS A 214 -12.45 20.02 -4.64
C CYS A 214 -11.47 20.88 -5.46
N GLU A 215 -10.87 20.33 -6.51
CA GLU A 215 -9.96 21.07 -7.41
C GLU A 215 -10.71 22.01 -8.34
N TRP A 216 -11.77 21.51 -8.96
CA TRP A 216 -12.64 22.31 -9.82
C TRP A 216 -13.36 23.42 -9.05
N GLY A 217 -13.81 23.11 -7.83
CA GLY A 217 -14.58 23.98 -6.95
C GLY A 217 -13.76 24.88 -6.05
N ALA A 218 -12.55 25.31 -6.45
CA ALA A 218 -11.67 26.14 -5.62
C ALA A 218 -12.36 27.38 -5.04
N GLU A 219 -13.23 28.05 -5.81
CA GLU A 219 -14.01 29.21 -5.34
C GLU A 219 -15.08 28.87 -4.29
N HIS A 220 -15.51 27.61 -4.21
CA HIS A 220 -16.47 27.11 -3.23
C HIS A 220 -15.79 26.49 -1.99
N ALA A 221 -14.46 26.57 -1.86
CA ALA A 221 -13.72 25.85 -0.83
C ALA A 221 -14.20 26.13 0.60
N ASN A 222 -14.55 27.39 0.92
CA ASN A 222 -15.14 27.73 2.21
C ASN A 222 -16.46 27.00 2.47
N GLU A 223 -17.35 26.95 1.48
CA GLU A 223 -18.65 26.32 1.62
C GLU A 223 -18.53 24.80 1.78
N PHE A 224 -17.63 24.19 1.00
CA PHE A 224 -17.36 22.75 1.09
C PHE A 224 -16.76 22.40 2.45
N LEU A 225 -15.84 23.22 2.97
CA LEU A 225 -15.27 23.01 4.30
C LEU A 225 -16.32 23.13 5.41
N MET A 226 -17.31 24.01 5.28
CA MET A 226 -18.41 24.11 6.25
C MET A 226 -19.24 22.82 6.33
N ASP A 227 -19.33 22.05 5.24
CA ASP A 227 -20.01 20.76 5.22
C ASP A 227 -19.11 19.61 5.75
N VAL A 228 -17.78 19.78 5.66
CA VAL A 228 -16.77 18.80 6.12
C VAL A 228 -16.52 18.85 7.62
N PHE A 229 -16.38 20.04 8.22
CA PHE A 229 -16.03 20.17 9.64
C PHE A 229 -16.99 19.47 10.62
N PRO A 230 -18.32 19.51 10.44
CA PRO A 230 -19.25 18.80 11.33
C PRO A 230 -18.99 17.29 11.36
N ILE A 231 -18.64 16.69 10.20
CA ILE A 231 -18.31 15.27 10.10
C ILE A 231 -17.04 14.98 10.91
N LEU A 232 -15.97 15.75 10.70
CA LEU A 232 -14.68 15.51 11.34
C LEU A 232 -14.70 15.77 12.86
N LYS A 233 -15.42 16.80 13.30
CA LYS A 233 -15.59 17.11 14.74
C LYS A 233 -16.43 16.07 15.47
N GLY A 234 -17.35 15.42 14.75
CA GLY A 234 -18.23 14.38 15.27
C GLY A 234 -17.60 12.98 15.29
N VAL A 235 -16.37 12.80 14.84
CA VAL A 235 -15.69 11.49 14.85
C VAL A 235 -15.56 10.99 16.30
N PRO A 236 -16.18 9.85 16.65
CA PRO A 236 -16.14 9.33 18.00
C PRO A 236 -14.74 8.82 18.37
N LEU A 237 -14.36 9.02 19.64
CA LEU A 237 -13.07 8.61 20.16
C LEU A 237 -12.89 7.09 20.09
N ALA A 238 -11.73 6.64 19.62
CA ALA A 238 -11.31 5.23 19.58
C ALA A 238 -12.20 4.30 18.73
N GLU A 239 -13.07 4.85 17.89
CA GLU A 239 -13.78 4.05 16.88
C GLU A 239 -12.98 3.96 15.58
N LYS A 240 -13.31 2.94 14.78
CA LYS A 240 -12.70 2.78 13.45
C LYS A 240 -13.05 3.97 12.56
N PHE A 241 -12.05 4.48 11.84
CA PHE A 241 -12.24 5.57 10.90
C PHE A 241 -13.00 5.08 9.65
N LEU A 242 -14.29 5.41 9.61
CA LEU A 242 -15.22 5.01 8.55
C LEU A 242 -14.93 5.73 7.22
N ALA A 243 -15.41 5.16 6.11
CA ALA A 243 -15.19 5.69 4.77
C ALA A 243 -15.62 7.15 4.56
N HIS A 244 -16.71 7.58 5.20
CA HIS A 244 -17.18 8.96 5.10
C HIS A 244 -16.33 9.93 5.92
N HIS A 245 -15.79 9.50 7.08
CA HIS A 245 -14.78 10.26 7.81
C HIS A 245 -13.51 10.41 6.97
N LEU A 246 -13.08 9.33 6.30
CA LEU A 246 -11.94 9.34 5.38
C LEU A 246 -12.14 10.31 4.22
N SER A 247 -13.29 10.24 3.56
CA SER A 247 -13.62 11.14 2.44
C SER A 247 -13.63 12.61 2.89
N ALA A 248 -14.26 12.91 4.03
CA ALA A 248 -14.29 14.25 4.60
C ALA A 248 -12.87 14.77 4.93
N TRP A 249 -12.02 13.91 5.52
CA TRP A 249 -10.65 14.27 5.87
C TRP A 249 -9.79 14.56 4.62
N MET A 250 -9.90 13.71 3.61
CA MET A 250 -9.21 13.89 2.33
C MET A 250 -9.66 15.18 1.63
N CYS A 251 -10.96 15.48 1.63
CA CYS A 251 -11.50 16.75 1.14
C CYS A 251 -10.92 17.95 1.91
N MET A 252 -10.85 17.90 3.24
CA MET A 252 -10.26 18.98 4.05
C MET A 252 -8.80 19.24 3.66
N VAL A 253 -7.97 18.19 3.58
CA VAL A 253 -6.56 18.33 3.19
C VAL A 253 -6.45 18.87 1.76
N LYS A 254 -7.28 18.39 0.83
CA LYS A 254 -7.25 18.83 -0.56
C LYS A 254 -7.68 20.29 -0.73
N LEU A 255 -8.80 20.69 -0.12
CA LEU A 255 -9.34 22.06 -0.19
C LEU A 255 -8.42 23.10 0.45
N THR A 256 -7.58 22.69 1.39
CA THR A 256 -6.62 23.56 2.06
C THR A 256 -5.22 23.50 1.44
N SER A 257 -5.01 22.64 0.45
CA SER A 257 -3.73 22.50 -0.23
C SER A 257 -3.40 23.72 -1.10
N GLN A 258 -2.11 23.93 -1.35
CA GLN A 258 -1.66 24.96 -2.29
C GLN A 258 -2.29 24.79 -3.68
N THR A 259 -2.46 23.55 -4.15
CA THR A 259 -3.00 23.25 -5.49
C THR A 259 -4.39 23.82 -5.71
N VAL A 260 -5.26 23.82 -4.69
CA VAL A 260 -6.62 24.36 -4.79
C VAL A 260 -6.61 25.85 -4.47
N LEU A 261 -5.96 26.24 -3.37
CA LEU A 261 -6.03 27.60 -2.87
C LEU A 261 -5.28 28.61 -3.75
N SER A 262 -4.33 28.19 -4.59
CA SER A 262 -3.70 29.09 -5.58
C SER A 262 -4.64 29.47 -6.73
N GLN A 263 -5.78 28.81 -6.87
CA GLN A 263 -6.74 29.00 -7.95
C GLN A 263 -7.94 29.87 -7.55
N THR A 264 -7.99 30.36 -6.31
CA THR A 264 -9.11 31.17 -5.79
C THR A 264 -8.61 32.48 -5.19
N ASN A 265 -9.43 33.52 -5.31
CA ASN A 265 -9.20 34.80 -4.64
C ASN A 265 -9.58 34.79 -3.15
N THR A 266 -10.15 33.69 -2.64
CA THR A 266 -10.64 33.57 -1.26
C THR A 266 -9.69 32.82 -0.32
N ALA A 267 -8.49 32.48 -0.78
CA ALA A 267 -7.51 31.68 -0.03
C ALA A 267 -7.27 32.19 1.41
N ALA A 268 -7.06 33.51 1.58
CA ALA A 268 -6.87 34.11 2.91
C ALA A 268 -8.08 33.92 3.83
N ALA A 269 -9.30 33.99 3.30
CA ALA A 269 -10.52 33.75 4.07
C ALA A 269 -10.66 32.27 4.45
N VAL A 270 -10.36 31.35 3.53
CA VAL A 270 -10.34 29.90 3.80
C VAL A 270 -9.38 29.57 4.93
N LEU A 271 -8.14 30.05 4.84
CA LEU A 271 -7.12 29.81 5.87
C LEU A 271 -7.47 30.46 7.21
N SER A 272 -8.02 31.69 7.20
CA SER A 272 -8.49 32.35 8.42
C SER A 272 -9.60 31.56 9.12
N ASN A 273 -10.55 31.01 8.35
CA ASN A 273 -11.61 30.17 8.89
C ASN A 273 -11.06 28.86 9.43
N LEU A 274 -10.18 28.18 8.69
CA LEU A 274 -9.50 26.97 9.17
C LEU A 274 -8.77 27.22 10.49
N VAL A 275 -8.06 28.36 10.61
CA VAL A 275 -7.40 28.76 11.87
C VAL A 275 -8.38 28.89 13.02
N LYS A 276 -9.59 29.43 12.79
CA LYS A 276 -10.63 29.50 13.85
C LYS A 276 -11.09 28.10 14.26
N GLU A 277 -11.29 27.21 13.30
CA GLU A 277 -11.76 25.84 13.53
C GLU A 277 -10.77 25.01 14.36
N ILE A 278 -9.46 25.13 14.08
CA ILE A 278 -8.43 24.37 14.79
C ILE A 278 -8.01 24.99 16.13
N ARG A 279 -8.35 26.26 16.39
CA ARG A 279 -8.05 26.93 17.67
C ARG A 279 -8.97 26.47 18.78
N ASN A 280 -10.20 26.10 18.47
CA ASN A 280 -11.16 25.63 19.46
C ASN A 280 -11.18 24.10 19.55
N GLU A 281 -10.13 23.56 20.17
CA GLU A 281 -9.90 22.12 20.33
C GLU A 281 -11.08 21.42 21.04
N THR A 282 -11.81 22.10 21.94
CA THR A 282 -12.92 21.51 22.70
C THR A 282 -14.13 21.11 21.86
N LEU A 283 -14.24 21.59 20.62
CA LEU A 283 -15.30 21.21 19.69
C LEU A 283 -15.02 19.90 18.95
N TRP A 284 -13.82 19.35 19.09
CA TRP A 284 -13.41 18.10 18.43
C TRP A 284 -13.56 16.95 19.42
N SER A 285 -14.38 15.96 19.04
CA SER A 285 -14.64 14.78 19.87
C SER A 285 -13.38 13.92 20.04
N ASP A 286 -12.58 13.79 18.99
CA ASP A 286 -11.24 13.20 19.02
C ASP A 286 -10.19 14.29 18.70
N GLN A 287 -9.34 14.58 19.69
CA GLN A 287 -8.25 15.55 19.54
C GLN A 287 -7.23 15.13 18.49
N SER A 288 -7.09 13.83 18.23
CA SER A 288 -6.17 13.31 17.23
C SER A 288 -6.57 13.71 15.82
N VAL A 289 -7.88 13.76 15.55
CA VAL A 289 -8.42 14.29 14.29
C VAL A 289 -8.13 15.79 14.19
N CYS A 290 -8.35 16.56 15.26
CA CYS A 290 -7.98 17.97 15.32
C CYS A 290 -6.48 18.18 15.03
N GLY A 291 -5.62 17.34 15.59
CA GLY A 291 -4.17 17.35 15.34
C GLY A 291 -3.82 17.23 13.86
N THR A 292 -4.51 16.37 13.11
CA THR A 292 -4.30 16.27 11.66
C THR A 292 -4.77 17.51 10.88
N ALA A 293 -5.86 18.17 11.33
CA ALA A 293 -6.33 19.42 10.75
C ALA A 293 -5.37 20.58 11.06
N GLN A 294 -4.80 20.61 12.28
CA GLN A 294 -3.73 21.54 12.67
C GLN A 294 -2.50 21.37 11.78
N LEU A 295 -2.10 20.12 11.49
CA LEU A 295 -0.99 19.83 10.58
C LEU A 295 -1.26 20.34 9.15
N ALA A 296 -2.42 20.02 8.58
CA ALA A 296 -2.82 20.47 7.25
C ALA A 296 -2.85 22.01 7.17
N CYS A 297 -3.37 22.67 8.19
CA CYS A 297 -3.38 24.13 8.30
C CYS A 297 -1.96 24.73 8.33
N ALA A 298 -1.06 24.16 9.15
CA ALA A 298 0.31 24.63 9.23
C ALA A 298 1.04 24.50 7.88
N ILE A 299 0.88 23.35 7.22
CA ILE A 299 1.43 23.10 5.88
C ILE A 299 0.87 24.11 4.86
N ALA A 300 -0.44 24.31 4.82
CA ALA A 300 -1.06 25.27 3.93
C ALA A 300 -0.49 26.69 4.15
N LEU A 301 -0.52 27.19 5.38
CA LEU A 301 0.00 28.51 5.73
C LEU A 301 1.47 28.68 5.34
N ARG A 302 2.32 27.67 5.61
CA ARG A 302 3.74 27.73 5.27
C ARG A 302 3.96 27.69 3.76
N SER A 303 3.27 26.79 3.04
CA SER A 303 3.35 26.65 1.58
C SER A 303 3.04 27.97 0.86
N PHE A 304 2.06 28.70 1.39
CA PHE A 304 1.69 30.01 0.88
C PHE A 304 2.64 31.13 1.28
N ALA A 305 3.18 31.10 2.49
CA ALA A 305 4.16 32.10 2.93
C ALA A 305 5.47 32.06 2.11
N VAL A 306 5.83 30.89 1.56
CA VAL A 306 6.99 30.75 0.65
C VAL A 306 6.61 30.82 -0.83
N SER A 307 5.32 30.93 -1.16
CA SER A 307 4.87 31.03 -2.55
C SER A 307 5.21 32.41 -3.13
N PRO A 308 5.74 32.50 -4.36
CA PRO A 308 6.02 33.78 -5.03
C PRO A 308 4.75 34.53 -5.47
N ALA A 309 3.55 34.00 -5.17
CA ALA A 309 2.27 34.56 -5.55
C ALA A 309 1.83 35.72 -4.63
N ASP A 310 2.38 36.92 -4.88
CA ASP A 310 2.10 38.16 -4.12
C ASP A 310 0.61 38.56 -4.07
N HIS A 311 -0.24 38.04 -4.96
CA HIS A 311 -1.67 38.39 -5.07
C HIS A 311 -2.57 37.75 -4.01
N LEU A 312 -2.07 36.82 -3.19
CA LEU A 312 -2.91 36.02 -2.29
C LEU A 312 -3.23 36.70 -0.95
N ASN A 313 -2.60 37.84 -0.60
CA ASN A 313 -2.87 38.62 0.62
C ASN A 313 -2.88 37.82 1.94
N ILE A 314 -2.07 36.76 2.03
CA ILE A 314 -2.04 35.83 3.19
C ILE A 314 -1.29 36.43 4.40
N THR A 315 -0.59 37.56 4.21
CA THR A 315 0.09 38.34 5.25
C THR A 315 -0.83 38.80 6.39
N ASN A 316 -2.15 38.72 6.23
CA ASN A 316 -3.15 39.14 7.22
C ASN A 316 -3.51 38.05 8.25
N VAL A 317 -3.00 36.82 8.12
CA VAL A 317 -3.25 35.74 9.09
C VAL A 317 -2.12 35.70 10.13
N GLU A 318 -2.25 36.50 11.20
CA GLU A 318 -1.30 36.48 12.31
C GLU A 318 -1.44 35.20 13.14
N ILE A 319 -0.61 34.20 12.82
CA ILE A 319 -0.48 32.97 13.58
C ILE A 319 0.97 32.49 13.58
N ASP A 320 1.42 32.02 14.74
CA ASP A 320 2.69 31.33 14.88
C ASP A 320 2.53 29.90 14.35
N VAL A 321 2.94 29.70 13.10
CA VAL A 321 2.78 28.42 12.38
C VAL A 321 3.54 27.28 13.08
N ASP A 322 4.70 27.56 13.67
CA ASP A 322 5.48 26.52 14.36
C ASP A 322 4.77 26.05 15.64
N LYS A 323 4.09 26.96 16.36
CA LYS A 323 3.19 26.58 17.46
C LYS A 323 1.98 25.77 17.00
N VAL A 324 1.53 25.90 15.76
CA VAL A 324 0.46 25.05 15.22
C VAL A 324 0.98 23.64 14.99
N VAL A 325 2.20 23.49 14.46
CA VAL A 325 2.87 22.19 14.34
C VAL A 325 3.06 21.55 15.72
N ASP A 326 3.46 22.31 16.73
CA ASP A 326 3.58 21.80 18.12
C ASP A 326 2.26 21.25 18.67
N ARG A 327 1.14 21.91 18.36
CA ARG A 327 -0.19 21.41 18.75
C ARG A 327 -0.54 20.13 17.99
N ALA A 328 -0.29 20.08 16.69
CA ALA A 328 -0.54 18.89 15.88
C ALA A 328 0.24 17.67 16.42
N VAL A 329 1.52 17.86 16.75
CA VAL A 329 2.38 16.82 17.33
C VAL A 329 1.84 16.37 18.69
N ARG A 330 1.53 17.32 19.58
CA ARG A 330 0.96 17.03 20.92
C ARG A 330 -0.37 16.29 20.82
N ASN A 331 -1.19 16.64 19.85
CA ASN A 331 -2.46 16.01 19.55
C ASN A 331 -2.28 14.76 18.66
N MET A 332 -1.16 14.06 18.75
CA MET A 332 -0.94 12.73 18.16
C MET A 332 -1.24 12.63 16.65
N ALA A 333 -1.07 13.71 15.88
CA ALA A 333 -1.43 13.75 14.46
C ALA A 333 -0.78 12.62 13.65
N MET A 334 0.52 12.35 13.87
CA MET A 334 1.24 11.29 13.15
C MET A 334 0.70 9.90 13.49
N LEU A 335 0.41 9.65 14.77
CA LEU A 335 -0.13 8.37 15.20
C LEU A 335 -1.52 8.11 14.58
N PHE A 336 -2.35 9.16 14.48
CA PHE A 336 -3.66 9.07 13.84
C PHE A 336 -3.58 8.94 12.32
N ILE A 337 -2.67 9.64 11.65
CA ILE A 337 -2.43 9.44 10.21
C ILE A 337 -2.03 7.98 9.94
N ARG A 338 -1.16 7.41 10.77
CA ARG A 338 -0.72 6.03 10.65
C ARG A 338 -1.85 5.02 10.85
N HIS A 339 -2.51 5.04 12.00
CA HIS A 339 -3.47 3.98 12.35
C HIS A 339 -4.91 4.29 11.96
N GLY A 340 -5.30 5.57 11.94
CA GLY A 340 -6.65 6.02 11.59
C GLY A 340 -6.84 6.22 10.09
N ILE A 341 -5.89 6.89 9.41
CA ILE A 341 -6.00 7.19 7.98
C ILE A 341 -5.42 6.06 7.12
N ILE A 342 -4.12 5.79 7.22
CA ILE A 342 -3.43 4.77 6.41
C ILE A 342 -3.95 3.37 6.76
N GLY A 343 -4.21 3.11 8.04
CA GLY A 343 -4.78 1.86 8.53
C GLY A 343 -6.27 1.63 8.20
N SER A 344 -6.95 2.58 7.55
CA SER A 344 -8.37 2.42 7.18
C SER A 344 -8.52 1.41 6.04
N ASP A 345 -9.50 0.51 6.15
CA ASP A 345 -9.80 -0.50 5.13
C ASP A 345 -10.07 0.12 3.74
N TYR A 346 -10.61 1.35 3.69
CA TYR A 346 -10.95 2.06 2.46
C TYR A 346 -9.77 2.84 1.84
N PHE A 347 -8.65 2.97 2.56
CA PHE A 347 -7.53 3.79 2.12
C PHE A 347 -6.82 3.18 0.90
N LYS A 348 -6.54 1.88 0.97
CA LYS A 348 -5.71 1.13 0.00
C LYS A 348 -6.36 0.81 -1.35
N HIS A 349 -7.56 1.33 -1.60
CA HIS A 349 -8.31 1.07 -2.83
C HIS A 349 -8.35 2.27 -3.78
N CYS A 350 -7.99 3.48 -3.32
CA CYS A 350 -8.05 4.71 -4.14
C CYS A 350 -6.68 5.41 -4.21
N CYS A 351 -6.19 5.64 -5.43
CA CYS A 351 -4.91 6.33 -5.67
C CYS A 351 -4.89 7.76 -5.12
N THR A 352 -6.04 8.45 -5.14
CA THR A 352 -6.14 9.82 -4.64
C THR A 352 -5.90 9.90 -3.13
N HIS A 353 -6.38 8.92 -2.35
CA HIS A 353 -6.08 8.85 -0.92
C HIS A 353 -4.57 8.80 -0.66
N VAL A 354 -3.88 7.94 -1.40
CA VAL A 354 -2.43 7.78 -1.33
C VAL A 354 -1.73 9.08 -1.71
N ARG A 355 -2.11 9.72 -2.83
CA ARG A 355 -1.51 10.99 -3.28
C ARG A 355 -1.69 12.12 -2.27
N VAL A 356 -2.86 12.22 -1.64
CA VAL A 356 -3.15 13.26 -0.64
C VAL A 356 -2.27 13.07 0.61
N VAL A 357 -2.18 11.84 1.14
CA VAL A 357 -1.35 11.57 2.33
C VAL A 357 0.14 11.70 2.02
N ASP A 358 0.60 11.13 0.90
CA ASP A 358 1.99 11.25 0.45
C ASP A 358 2.39 12.72 0.27
N GLY A 359 1.54 13.51 -0.38
CA GLY A 359 1.73 14.95 -0.56
C GLY A 359 1.83 15.69 0.77
N LEU A 360 0.93 15.43 1.71
CA LEU A 360 0.94 16.02 3.05
C LEU A 360 2.26 15.72 3.79
N LEU A 361 2.69 14.45 3.79
CA LEU A 361 3.92 14.02 4.47
C LEU A 361 5.16 14.62 3.82
N LYS A 362 5.25 14.63 2.48
CA LYS A 362 6.38 15.23 1.76
C LYS A 362 6.42 16.75 1.95
N GLN A 363 5.28 17.42 1.97
CA GLN A 363 5.20 18.86 2.23
C GLN A 363 5.65 19.21 3.66
N LEU A 364 5.34 18.37 4.65
CA LEU A 364 5.87 18.54 5.99
C LEU A 364 7.41 18.54 6.00
N VAL A 365 8.03 17.58 5.31
CA VAL A 365 9.49 17.49 5.18
C VAL A 365 10.06 18.71 4.45
N ALA A 366 9.45 19.09 3.34
CA ALA A 366 9.95 20.18 2.51
C ALA A 366 9.81 21.56 3.17
N LEU A 367 8.73 21.79 3.93
CA LEU A 367 8.38 23.11 4.45
C LEU A 367 8.84 23.35 5.90
N PHE A 368 9.13 22.29 6.66
CA PHE A 368 9.48 22.38 8.08
C PHE A 368 10.77 21.64 8.48
N PRO A 369 11.89 21.72 7.72
CA PRO A 369 13.09 20.96 8.04
C PRO A 369 13.66 21.30 9.42
N ALA A 370 13.67 22.59 9.80
CA ALA A 370 14.14 23.02 11.12
C ALA A 370 13.27 22.47 12.26
N LYS A 371 11.95 22.45 12.07
CA LYS A 371 11.02 21.96 13.09
C LYS A 371 11.08 20.44 13.22
N LEU A 372 11.29 19.72 12.12
CA LEU A 372 11.51 18.28 12.16
C LEU A 372 12.78 17.92 12.93
N MET A 373 13.87 18.68 12.75
CA MET A 373 15.10 18.50 13.56
C MET A 373 14.87 18.76 15.04
N GLU A 374 14.02 19.73 15.39
CA GLU A 374 13.63 19.99 16.77
C GLU A 374 12.82 18.83 17.36
N ILE A 375 11.82 18.33 16.62
CA ILE A 375 10.99 17.18 17.03
C ILE A 375 11.85 15.92 17.21
N GLU A 376 12.77 15.67 16.27
CA GLU A 376 13.74 14.58 16.33
C GLU A 376 14.59 14.67 17.61
N ARG A 377 15.21 15.82 17.87
CA ARG A 377 16.02 16.03 19.05
C ARG A 377 15.22 15.85 20.34
N ASN A 378 14.01 16.39 20.43
CA ASN A 378 13.17 16.22 21.62
C ASN A 378 12.79 14.75 21.83
N SER A 379 12.55 14.01 20.74
CA SER A 379 12.25 12.57 20.77
C SER A 379 13.49 11.75 21.17
N GLU A 380 14.69 12.14 20.75
CA GLU A 380 15.97 11.55 21.19
C GLU A 380 16.20 11.77 22.69
N ASP A 381 16.01 12.99 23.19
CA ASP A 381 16.11 13.33 24.61
C ASP A 381 15.10 12.50 25.44
N GLU A 382 13.87 12.32 24.94
CA GLU A 382 12.84 11.46 25.56
C GLU A 382 13.29 9.99 25.61
N LEU A 383 13.80 9.44 24.52
CA LEU A 383 14.23 8.04 24.44
C LEU A 383 15.43 7.74 25.34
N ASN A 384 16.42 8.64 25.38
CA ASN A 384 17.55 8.53 26.29
C ASN A 384 17.09 8.55 27.75
N TRP A 385 16.13 9.41 28.09
CA TRP A 385 15.52 9.43 29.42
C TRP A 385 14.77 8.12 29.74
N VAL A 386 14.04 7.54 28.77
CA VAL A 386 13.37 6.23 28.94
C VAL A 386 14.38 5.12 29.24
N ASP A 387 15.52 5.13 28.56
CA ASP A 387 16.60 4.17 28.82
C ASP A 387 17.16 4.33 30.24
N GLU A 388 17.42 5.56 30.68
CA GLU A 388 17.84 5.83 32.07
C GLU A 388 16.80 5.36 33.11
N MET A 389 15.50 5.50 32.82
CA MET A 389 14.44 5.01 33.70
C MET A 389 14.42 3.48 33.74
N SER A 390 14.56 2.84 32.59
CA SER A 390 14.65 1.37 32.46
C SER A 390 15.83 0.81 33.24
N GLU A 391 17.00 1.44 33.16
CA GLU A 391 18.19 1.07 33.94
C GLU A 391 17.96 1.17 35.46
N LYS A 392 17.11 2.12 35.90
CA LYS A 392 16.68 2.28 37.30
C LYS A 392 15.54 1.32 37.69
N GLY A 393 15.12 0.43 36.80
CA GLY A 393 14.01 -0.50 37.00
C GLY A 393 12.62 0.16 37.00
N GLN A 394 12.51 1.37 36.41
CA GLN A 394 11.26 2.12 36.30
C GLN A 394 10.70 2.03 34.89
N GLN A 395 9.38 1.92 34.78
CA GLN A 395 8.70 1.88 33.48
C GLN A 395 8.34 3.31 33.04
N ALA A 396 8.77 3.68 31.83
CA ALA A 396 8.40 4.93 31.18
C ALA A 396 7.79 4.63 29.80
N THR A 397 6.80 5.42 29.38
CA THR A 397 6.15 5.28 28.07
C THR A 397 6.45 6.53 27.24
N PRO A 398 7.28 6.43 26.18
CA PRO A 398 7.57 7.56 25.32
C PRO A 398 6.39 7.87 24.39
N ALA A 399 6.27 9.13 23.97
CA ALA A 399 5.28 9.59 23.00
C ALA A 399 5.63 9.19 21.55
N LEU A 400 6.92 9.00 21.25
CA LEU A 400 7.42 8.47 19.97
C LEU A 400 6.96 9.31 18.76
N HIS A 401 6.89 10.63 18.92
CA HIS A 401 6.37 11.52 17.87
C HIS A 401 7.18 11.44 16.57
N TYR A 402 8.52 11.44 16.68
CA TYR A 402 9.40 11.39 15.52
C TYR A 402 9.42 10.00 14.87
N GLU A 403 9.43 8.93 15.68
CA GLU A 403 9.27 7.57 15.14
C GLU A 403 7.95 7.46 14.36
N ASN A 404 6.82 7.92 14.92
CA ASN A 404 5.53 7.85 14.24
C ASN A 404 5.54 8.58 12.88
N LEU A 405 6.28 9.69 12.75
CA LEU A 405 6.47 10.36 11.46
C LEU A 405 7.18 9.45 10.44
N LEU A 406 8.28 8.80 10.83
CA LEU A 406 9.01 7.86 9.96
C LEU A 406 8.14 6.64 9.60
N ARG A 407 7.35 6.17 10.57
CA ARG A 407 6.41 5.06 10.38
C ARG A 407 5.21 5.42 9.50
N CYS A 408 4.76 6.68 9.47
CA CYS A 408 3.74 7.12 8.50
C CYS A 408 4.18 6.84 7.07
N PHE A 409 5.42 7.22 6.71
CA PHE A 409 5.96 6.90 5.39
C PHE A 409 6.15 5.39 5.21
N SER A 410 6.70 4.70 6.23
CA SER A 410 6.93 3.25 6.15
C SER A 410 5.65 2.48 5.85
N ASP A 411 4.58 2.77 6.60
CA ASP A 411 3.30 2.07 6.48
C ASP A 411 2.60 2.44 5.17
N LEU A 412 2.66 3.71 4.75
CA LEU A 412 2.14 4.15 3.46
C LEU A 412 2.76 3.39 2.28
N TYR A 413 4.08 3.32 2.23
CA TYR A 413 4.79 2.70 1.11
C TYR A 413 4.84 1.16 1.22
N ARG A 414 4.54 0.57 2.39
CA ARG A 414 4.35 -0.88 2.55
C ARG A 414 3.02 -1.39 2.01
N ILE A 415 2.06 -0.52 1.69
CA ILE A 415 0.82 -0.91 1.01
C ILE A 415 1.09 -1.62 -0.33
N VAL A 416 2.23 -1.32 -0.98
CA VAL A 416 2.69 -2.03 -2.19
C VAL A 416 2.74 -3.55 -1.98
N ASP A 417 3.08 -3.98 -0.76
CA ASP A 417 3.23 -5.38 -0.40
C ASP A 417 1.92 -6.02 0.12
N ASP A 418 0.84 -5.23 0.31
CA ASP A 418 -0.46 -5.76 0.75
C ASP A 418 -1.18 -6.45 -0.43
N PRO A 419 -1.50 -7.77 -0.33
CA PRO A 419 -2.21 -8.48 -1.39
C PRO A 419 -3.63 -7.95 -1.62
N LYS A 420 -4.22 -7.23 -0.66
CA LYS A 420 -5.56 -6.62 -0.77
C LYS A 420 -5.55 -5.22 -1.41
N ALA A 421 -4.38 -4.60 -1.61
CA ALA A 421 -4.29 -3.30 -2.27
C ALA A 421 -4.51 -3.43 -3.78
N SER A 422 -5.14 -2.43 -4.40
CA SER A 422 -5.37 -2.45 -5.86
C SER A 422 -4.06 -2.22 -6.63
N GLU A 423 -3.94 -2.82 -7.82
CA GLU A 423 -2.72 -2.69 -8.65
C GLU A 423 -2.44 -1.24 -9.07
N ASN A 424 -3.49 -0.43 -9.25
CA ASN A 424 -3.37 1.00 -9.51
C ASN A 424 -2.71 1.73 -8.33
N VAL A 425 -3.11 1.40 -7.10
CA VAL A 425 -2.52 1.98 -5.88
C VAL A 425 -1.06 1.57 -5.72
N LYS A 426 -0.73 0.28 -5.96
CA LYS A 426 0.65 -0.21 -5.90
C LYS A 426 1.53 0.55 -6.91
N SER A 427 1.06 0.66 -8.16
CA SER A 427 1.76 1.40 -9.21
C SER A 427 1.96 2.87 -8.86
N CYS A 428 0.92 3.53 -8.32
CA CYS A 428 0.98 4.91 -7.85
C CYS A 428 2.04 5.10 -6.75
N LEU A 429 2.13 4.21 -5.76
CA LEU A 429 3.14 4.29 -4.70
C LEU A 429 4.57 4.12 -5.23
N ILE A 430 4.76 3.20 -6.18
CA ILE A 430 6.06 3.01 -6.83
C ILE A 430 6.50 4.31 -7.53
N GLU A 431 5.60 4.95 -8.27
CA GLU A 431 5.86 6.24 -8.93
C GLU A 431 6.20 7.34 -7.90
N LEU A 432 5.38 7.49 -6.87
CA LEU A 432 5.57 8.51 -5.83
C LEU A 432 6.90 8.33 -5.08
N SER A 433 7.39 7.10 -4.94
CA SER A 433 8.66 6.81 -4.25
C SER A 433 9.87 7.48 -4.91
N THR A 434 9.80 7.74 -6.21
CA THR A 434 10.91 8.29 -7.00
C THR A 434 11.33 9.69 -6.52
N ALA A 435 10.42 10.44 -5.89
CA ALA A 435 10.68 11.76 -5.33
C ALA A 435 11.83 11.76 -4.29
N PHE A 436 12.03 10.66 -3.56
CA PHE A 436 13.12 10.52 -2.58
C PHE A 436 14.52 10.42 -3.18
N SER A 437 14.62 10.32 -4.51
CA SER A 437 15.88 10.29 -5.28
C SER A 437 15.93 11.39 -6.34
N SER A 438 15.01 12.36 -6.28
CA SER A 438 14.87 13.39 -7.30
C SER A 438 15.58 14.67 -6.90
N SER A 439 16.39 15.22 -7.80
CA SER A 439 17.01 16.54 -7.61
C SER A 439 15.99 17.66 -7.46
N GLY A 440 14.76 17.48 -8.00
CA GLY A 440 13.64 18.40 -7.81
C GLY A 440 13.01 18.37 -6.41
N SER A 441 13.45 17.47 -5.53
CA SER A 441 12.92 17.32 -4.17
C SER A 441 14.05 17.24 -3.14
N MET A 442 14.94 18.24 -3.17
CA MET A 442 16.19 18.24 -2.40
C MET A 442 15.99 18.03 -0.89
N GLU A 443 14.93 18.58 -0.28
CA GLU A 443 14.68 18.37 1.15
C GLU A 443 14.28 16.92 1.48
N LEU A 444 13.64 16.21 0.56
CA LEU A 444 13.40 14.76 0.72
C LEU A 444 14.72 14.00 0.67
N CYS A 445 15.60 14.34 -0.29
CA CYS A 445 16.93 13.74 -0.38
C CYS A 445 17.74 13.98 0.90
N ARG A 446 17.76 15.23 1.41
CA ARG A 446 18.43 15.56 2.69
C ARG A 446 17.82 14.82 3.87
N PHE A 447 16.50 14.67 3.88
CA PHE A 447 15.80 13.89 4.90
C PHE A 447 16.22 12.42 4.90
N ILE A 448 16.39 11.81 3.73
CA ILE A 448 16.95 10.46 3.59
C ILE A 448 18.40 10.40 4.02
N GLU A 449 19.21 11.40 3.66
CA GLU A 449 20.62 11.47 4.08
C GLU A 449 20.79 11.52 5.60
N ARG A 450 19.80 12.02 6.37
CA ARG A 450 19.85 11.99 7.84
C ARG A 450 19.90 10.58 8.42
N ALA A 451 19.48 9.55 7.68
CA ALA A 451 19.56 8.16 8.13
C ALA A 451 21.00 7.69 8.41
N ARG A 452 22.02 8.42 7.91
CA ARG A 452 23.42 8.14 8.21
C ARG A 452 23.86 8.59 9.60
N LEU A 453 23.14 9.49 10.27
CA LEU A 453 23.55 10.01 11.57
C LEU A 453 23.40 8.93 12.66
N SER A 454 24.19 9.04 13.72
CA SER A 454 24.09 8.18 14.90
C SER A 454 22.88 8.54 15.76
N HIS A 455 21.73 7.96 15.44
CA HIS A 455 20.47 8.09 16.19
C HIS A 455 20.34 7.07 17.33
N HIS A 456 19.43 7.33 18.27
CA HIS A 456 18.94 6.29 19.18
C HIS A 456 18.37 5.11 18.36
N VAL A 457 18.55 3.88 18.85
CA VAL A 457 18.25 2.66 18.10
C VAL A 457 16.81 2.59 17.56
N VAL A 458 15.86 3.16 18.29
CA VAL A 458 14.44 3.24 17.88
C VAL A 458 14.29 4.06 16.59
N HIS A 459 14.90 5.25 16.52
CA HIS A 459 14.88 6.08 15.33
C HIS A 459 15.73 5.51 14.20
N ALA A 460 16.90 4.93 14.52
CA ALA A 460 17.75 4.27 13.52
C ALA A 460 16.99 3.15 12.80
N VAL A 461 16.29 2.28 13.54
CA VAL A 461 15.45 1.22 12.96
C VAL A 461 14.28 1.80 12.16
N ALA A 462 13.59 2.82 12.68
CA ALA A 462 12.47 3.45 11.98
C ALA A 462 12.91 4.12 10.65
N TYR A 463 14.10 4.72 10.62
CA TYR A 463 14.69 5.25 9.39
C TYR A 463 15.00 4.13 8.39
N LEU A 464 15.65 3.05 8.82
CA LEU A 464 15.96 1.93 7.93
C LEU A 464 14.68 1.26 7.40
N ASP A 465 13.65 1.14 8.22
CA ASP A 465 12.32 0.66 7.81
C ASP A 465 11.68 1.58 6.76
N LEU A 466 11.79 2.89 6.95
CA LEU A 466 11.39 3.89 5.96
C LEU A 466 12.14 3.67 4.64
N LEU A 467 13.47 3.56 4.68
CA LEU A 467 14.29 3.33 3.48
C LEU A 467 13.91 2.04 2.77
N CYS A 468 13.66 0.96 3.52
CA CYS A 468 13.18 -0.30 2.96
C CYS A 468 11.82 -0.12 2.27
N ALA A 469 10.90 0.65 2.86
CA ALA A 469 9.57 0.86 2.31
C ALA A 469 9.59 1.73 1.04
N ILE A 470 10.40 2.79 0.97
CA ILE A 470 10.46 3.69 -0.19
C ILE A 470 11.33 3.16 -1.33
N CYS A 471 12.21 2.19 -1.07
CA CYS A 471 13.09 1.62 -2.08
C CYS A 471 12.30 0.70 -3.04
N ARG A 472 11.65 1.31 -4.04
CA ARG A 472 10.73 0.64 -4.98
C ARG A 472 11.17 0.70 -6.44
N SER A 473 12.30 1.35 -6.73
CA SER A 473 12.86 1.44 -8.08
C SER A 473 14.39 1.42 -8.03
N ARG A 474 15.02 1.04 -9.15
CA ARG A 474 16.49 1.07 -9.30
C ARG A 474 17.08 2.45 -8.96
N ARG A 475 16.40 3.52 -9.38
CA ARG A 475 16.85 4.90 -9.13
C ARG A 475 16.91 5.23 -7.63
N VAL A 476 15.88 4.84 -6.88
CA VAL A 476 15.86 5.04 -5.42
C VAL A 476 16.88 4.13 -4.72
N ALA A 477 17.03 2.89 -5.18
CA ALA A 477 18.04 1.96 -4.66
C ALA A 477 19.47 2.47 -4.83
N SER A 478 19.82 2.95 -6.03
CA SER A 478 21.12 3.55 -6.34
C SER A 478 21.38 4.79 -5.48
N PHE A 479 20.38 5.66 -5.32
CA PHE A 479 20.50 6.82 -4.44
C PHE A 479 20.73 6.43 -2.97
N ILE A 480 19.98 5.46 -2.43
CA ILE A 480 20.16 4.97 -1.06
C ILE A 480 21.55 4.32 -0.90
N PHE A 481 22.01 3.55 -1.89
CA PHE A 481 23.35 2.97 -1.88
C PHE A 481 24.41 4.07 -1.75
N ASP A 482 24.31 5.11 -2.57
CA ASP A 482 25.22 6.26 -2.57
C ASP A 482 25.25 7.02 -1.25
N VAL A 483 24.08 7.21 -0.61
CA VAL A 483 23.97 7.90 0.69
C VAL A 483 24.88 7.25 1.74
N PHE A 484 24.93 5.91 1.78
CA PHE A 484 25.73 5.16 2.75
C PHE A 484 27.14 4.79 2.25
N ALA A 485 27.39 4.86 0.94
CA ALA A 485 28.72 4.66 0.35
C ALA A 485 29.62 5.90 0.52
N ARG A 486 29.05 7.11 0.52
CA ARG A 486 29.78 8.38 0.60
C ARG A 486 30.23 8.78 2.02
N VAL A 487 30.09 7.89 3.01
CA VAL A 487 30.48 8.16 4.39
C VAL A 487 32.00 8.04 4.54
N PRO A 488 32.72 9.09 5.03
CA PRO A 488 34.15 9.02 5.26
C PRO A 488 34.51 7.93 6.27
N ALA A 489 35.59 7.18 6.03
CA ALA A 489 36.00 6.04 6.85
C ALA A 489 36.42 6.37 8.30
N HIS A 490 36.51 7.66 8.66
CA HIS A 490 36.94 8.14 9.98
C HIS A 490 35.89 9.04 10.66
N ASP A 491 34.68 9.13 10.10
CA ASP A 491 33.61 9.91 10.68
C ASP A 491 32.74 9.01 11.58
N ASP A 492 33.12 8.91 12.86
CA ASP A 492 32.38 8.15 13.88
C ASP A 492 30.94 8.69 14.11
N SER A 493 30.61 9.88 13.58
CA SER A 493 29.26 10.45 13.67
C SER A 493 28.28 9.88 12.63
N CYS A 494 28.79 9.20 11.61
CA CYS A 494 28.02 8.68 10.49
C CYS A 494 28.17 7.17 10.29
N ILE A 495 27.05 6.48 10.08
CA ILE A 495 26.97 5.05 9.78
C ILE A 495 26.84 4.87 8.26
N GLY A 496 27.60 3.91 7.70
CA GLY A 496 27.61 3.60 6.27
C GLY A 496 27.88 2.11 6.03
N TRP A 497 27.94 1.69 4.76
CA TRP A 497 28.10 0.26 4.42
C TRP A 497 29.35 -0.38 5.04
N ASN A 498 30.46 0.36 5.06
CA ASN A 498 31.71 -0.09 5.72
C ASN A 498 31.50 -0.43 7.20
N HIS A 499 30.76 0.41 7.93
CA HIS A 499 30.49 0.23 9.35
C HIS A 499 29.65 -1.05 9.58
N VAL A 500 28.57 -1.22 8.81
CA VAL A 500 27.68 -2.38 8.91
C VAL A 500 28.42 -3.67 8.58
N MET A 501 29.24 -3.69 7.52
CA MET A 501 30.01 -4.88 7.13
C MET A 501 31.12 -5.21 8.12
N SER A 502 31.75 -4.18 8.70
CA SER A 502 32.71 -4.36 9.79
C SER A 502 32.05 -4.96 11.04
N ALA A 503 30.84 -4.50 11.39
CA ALA A 503 30.06 -5.04 12.49
C ALA A 503 29.68 -6.51 12.22
N LEU A 504 29.20 -6.85 11.03
CA LEU A 504 28.86 -8.23 10.65
C LEU A 504 30.07 -9.17 10.78
N ARG A 505 31.26 -8.73 10.34
CA ARG A 505 32.50 -9.50 10.53
C ARG A 505 32.94 -9.61 11.99
N SER A 506 32.71 -8.57 12.78
CA SER A 506 33.02 -8.60 14.21
C SER A 506 32.14 -9.64 14.92
N TYR A 507 30.88 -9.75 14.51
CA TYR A 507 29.97 -10.80 14.96
C TYR A 507 30.38 -12.19 14.49
N GLU A 508 30.74 -12.35 13.21
CA GLU A 508 31.28 -13.62 12.68
C GLU A 508 32.44 -14.12 13.55
N ARG A 509 33.41 -13.24 13.81
CA ARG A 509 34.59 -13.57 14.62
C ARG A 509 34.24 -13.90 16.06
N LEU A 510 33.39 -13.09 16.71
CA LEU A 510 32.98 -13.26 18.10
C LEU A 510 32.34 -14.64 18.34
N PHE A 511 31.46 -15.06 17.42
CA PHE A 511 30.79 -16.35 17.54
C PHE A 511 31.65 -17.52 17.08
N ARG A 512 32.58 -17.32 16.13
CA ARG A 512 33.49 -18.38 15.65
C ARG A 512 34.62 -18.70 16.64
N GLU A 513 35.29 -17.70 17.20
CA GLU A 513 36.47 -17.90 18.07
C GLU A 513 36.13 -18.64 19.38
N ARG A 514 34.89 -18.54 19.87
CA ARG A 514 34.45 -19.24 21.10
C ARG A 514 34.04 -20.71 20.89
N HIS A 515 33.95 -21.22 19.65
CA HIS A 515 33.70 -22.64 19.38
C HIS A 515 34.94 -23.53 19.52
N GLY A 516 36.15 -22.97 19.66
CA GLY A 516 37.41 -23.73 19.63
C GLY A 516 38.19 -23.85 20.95
N GLY A 517 37.71 -23.29 22.06
CA GLY A 517 38.50 -23.20 23.30
C GLY A 517 38.43 -24.43 24.21
N THR A 518 39.03 -25.56 23.83
CA THR A 518 39.41 -26.57 24.83
C THR A 518 40.73 -26.10 25.47
N SER A 519 40.65 -25.39 26.59
CA SER A 519 41.86 -25.02 27.35
C SER A 519 42.48 -26.28 27.95
N MET A 520 43.44 -26.86 27.22
CA MET A 520 44.40 -27.81 27.77
C MET A 520 45.54 -27.01 28.39
N PHE A 521 45.34 -26.43 29.57
CA PHE A 521 46.35 -26.29 30.63
C PHE A 521 45.79 -25.51 31.83
N GLY A 522 45.89 -26.09 33.03
CA GLY A 522 46.07 -25.36 34.28
C GLY A 522 44.83 -24.72 34.92
N HIS A 523 44.34 -25.37 35.99
CA HIS A 523 43.51 -24.84 37.08
C HIS A 523 43.27 -23.31 37.12
N SER A 524 42.02 -22.91 36.93
CA SER A 524 41.41 -21.74 37.57
C SER A 524 39.91 -21.99 37.71
N LEU A 525 39.46 -22.21 38.94
CA LEU A 525 38.03 -22.25 39.29
C LEU A 525 37.45 -20.83 39.11
N SER A 526 36.23 -20.77 38.59
CA SER A 526 35.36 -19.57 38.46
C SER A 526 35.51 -18.76 37.17
N GLN A 527 34.84 -19.23 36.11
CA GLN A 527 33.73 -18.56 35.42
C GLN A 527 33.51 -19.31 34.10
N GLN A 528 32.38 -20.00 33.94
CA GLN A 528 31.96 -20.41 32.60
C GLN A 528 31.91 -19.13 31.75
N PRO A 529 32.57 -19.08 30.57
CA PRO A 529 32.43 -17.94 29.69
C PRO A 529 30.95 -17.78 29.35
N SER A 530 30.38 -16.63 29.68
CA SER A 530 28.99 -16.30 29.35
C SER A 530 28.76 -16.56 27.85
N LYS A 531 27.69 -17.29 27.50
CA LYS A 531 27.30 -17.47 26.09
C LYS A 531 27.20 -16.07 25.47
N ALA A 532 27.85 -15.87 24.32
CA ALA A 532 27.70 -14.62 23.59
C ALA A 532 26.23 -14.50 23.17
N VAL A 533 25.61 -13.37 23.48
CA VAL A 533 24.21 -13.09 23.15
C VAL A 533 24.18 -11.75 22.46
N ILE A 534 23.48 -11.67 21.32
CA ILE A 534 23.23 -10.41 20.63
C ILE A 534 22.10 -9.69 21.39
N PRO A 535 22.30 -8.46 21.89
CA PRO A 535 21.24 -7.70 22.53
C PRO A 535 20.02 -7.57 21.60
N PRO A 536 18.76 -7.69 22.09
CA PRO A 536 17.57 -7.67 21.23
C PRO A 536 17.46 -6.42 20.35
N ARG A 537 17.79 -5.24 20.89
CA ARG A 537 17.78 -3.97 20.15
C ARG A 537 18.78 -3.96 19.01
N GLU A 538 19.97 -4.49 19.25
CA GLU A 538 21.04 -4.58 18.24
C GLU A 538 20.71 -5.63 17.17
N LEU A 539 20.10 -6.76 17.57
CA LEU A 539 19.61 -7.78 16.66
C LEU A 539 18.59 -7.20 15.66
N ILE A 540 17.63 -6.42 16.13
CA ILE A 540 16.64 -5.75 15.28
C ILE A 540 17.33 -4.78 14.32
N GLY A 541 18.26 -3.95 14.82
CA GLY A 541 19.05 -3.04 13.99
C GLY A 541 19.82 -3.75 12.89
N MET A 542 20.54 -4.83 13.24
CA MET A 542 21.32 -5.64 12.29
C MET A 542 20.43 -6.28 11.22
N ILE A 543 19.29 -6.88 11.60
CA ILE A 543 18.34 -7.48 10.66
C ILE A 543 17.79 -6.41 9.70
N THR A 544 17.48 -5.22 10.20
CA THR A 544 16.93 -4.14 9.39
C THR A 544 17.95 -3.62 8.37
N TRP A 545 19.23 -3.50 8.78
CA TRP A 545 20.33 -3.19 7.86
C TRP A 545 20.51 -4.25 6.77
N ILE A 546 20.48 -5.54 7.13
CA ILE A 546 20.59 -6.65 6.18
C ILE A 546 19.41 -6.62 5.19
N ASN A 547 18.20 -6.33 5.67
CA ASN A 547 17.03 -6.17 4.82
C ASN A 547 17.16 -4.99 3.86
N LEU A 548 17.70 -3.85 4.32
CA LEU A 548 17.98 -2.72 3.44
C LEU A 548 19.01 -3.08 2.37
N SER A 549 20.13 -3.71 2.75
CA SER A 549 21.13 -4.22 1.81
C SER A 549 20.50 -5.12 0.77
N ARG A 550 19.69 -6.10 1.20
CA ARG A 550 18.97 -7.04 0.32
C ARG A 550 18.07 -6.31 -0.67
N ILE A 551 17.28 -5.33 -0.22
CA ILE A 551 16.35 -4.60 -1.10
C ILE A 551 17.13 -3.78 -2.13
N VAL A 552 18.18 -3.05 -1.69
CA VAL A 552 19.03 -2.24 -2.57
C VAL A 552 19.64 -3.09 -3.68
N ILE A 553 20.33 -4.19 -3.34
CA ILE A 553 20.97 -5.06 -4.35
C ILE A 553 19.95 -5.82 -5.22
N THR A 554 18.72 -6.02 -4.73
CA THR A 554 17.66 -6.64 -5.53
C THR A 554 17.24 -5.72 -6.66
N LEU A 555 17.26 -4.40 -6.43
CA LEU A 555 16.83 -3.39 -7.40
C LEU A 555 17.98 -2.76 -8.19
N ASP A 556 19.21 -2.83 -7.69
CA ASP A 556 20.39 -2.24 -8.33
C ASP A 556 21.56 -3.24 -8.45
N GLU A 557 21.86 -3.64 -9.68
CA GLU A 557 22.89 -4.64 -9.99
C GLU A 557 24.31 -4.11 -9.73
N GLU A 558 24.55 -2.82 -9.97
CA GLU A 558 25.85 -2.20 -9.72
C GLU A 558 26.19 -2.22 -8.22
N ALA A 559 25.21 -1.91 -7.37
CA ALA A 559 25.36 -2.08 -5.93
C ALA A 559 25.66 -3.55 -5.57
N ALA A 560 24.97 -4.52 -6.19
CA ALA A 560 25.20 -5.95 -5.93
C ALA A 560 26.64 -6.37 -6.27
N GLU A 561 27.20 -5.86 -7.37
CA GLU A 561 28.60 -6.09 -7.75
C GLU A 561 29.57 -5.54 -6.70
N VAL A 562 29.38 -4.29 -6.25
CA VAL A 562 30.22 -3.70 -5.20
C VAL A 562 30.18 -4.52 -3.92
N PHE A 563 28.99 -4.99 -3.51
CA PHE A 563 28.85 -5.87 -2.34
C PHE A 563 29.66 -7.18 -2.48
N LEU A 564 29.79 -7.71 -3.69
CA LEU A 564 30.55 -8.94 -3.95
C LEU A 564 32.05 -8.70 -4.14
N GLU A 565 32.46 -7.55 -4.67
CA GLU A 565 33.85 -7.27 -5.03
C GLU A 565 34.65 -6.62 -3.90
N GLU A 566 34.00 -5.89 -3.00
CA GLU A 566 34.68 -5.19 -1.92
C GLU A 566 35.30 -6.20 -0.94
N ARG A 567 36.62 -6.36 -1.04
CA ARG A 567 37.40 -7.31 -0.26
C ARG A 567 37.32 -6.99 1.23
N GLN A 568 37.22 -5.71 1.55
CA GLN A 568 37.03 -5.27 2.92
C GLN A 568 35.64 -5.50 3.43
N TRP A 569 34.69 -6.04 2.66
CA TRP A 569 33.38 -6.47 3.17
C TRP A 569 33.32 -7.98 3.31
N ALA A 570 33.85 -8.71 2.31
CA ALA A 570 33.84 -10.17 2.27
C ALA A 570 32.44 -10.72 2.60
N VAL A 571 31.41 -10.14 1.98
CA VAL A 571 30.00 -10.28 2.40
C VAL A 571 29.56 -11.74 2.48
N LEU A 572 29.96 -12.57 1.50
CA LEU A 572 29.61 -13.99 1.49
C LEU A 572 30.20 -14.74 2.69
N ASP A 573 31.49 -14.52 2.99
CA ASP A 573 32.15 -15.18 4.11
C ASP A 573 31.63 -14.70 5.46
N ALA A 574 31.39 -13.39 5.59
CA ALA A 574 30.82 -12.82 6.80
C ALA A 574 29.39 -13.33 7.04
N ALA A 575 28.53 -13.31 6.01
CA ALA A 575 27.15 -13.76 6.12
C ALA A 575 27.06 -15.26 6.41
N LEU A 576 27.73 -16.11 5.63
CA LEU A 576 27.67 -17.56 5.81
C LEU A 576 28.40 -18.01 7.09
N GLY A 577 29.45 -17.31 7.49
CA GLY A 577 30.12 -17.52 8.78
C GLY A 577 29.16 -17.27 9.95
N VAL A 578 28.40 -16.17 9.93
CA VAL A 578 27.37 -15.91 10.95
C VAL A 578 26.21 -16.93 10.88
N VAL A 579 25.77 -17.34 9.68
CA VAL A 579 24.73 -18.37 9.54
C VAL A 579 25.17 -19.72 10.12
N SER A 580 26.46 -20.06 10.00
CA SER A 580 27.03 -21.29 10.57
C SER A 580 27.18 -21.25 12.09
N ALA A 581 27.14 -20.06 12.70
CA ALA A 581 27.25 -19.86 14.15
C ALA A 581 25.89 -20.00 14.88
N PRO A 582 25.88 -20.20 16.21
CA PRO A 582 24.65 -20.31 17.00
C PRO A 582 24.06 -18.93 17.31
N VAL A 583 23.61 -18.25 16.26
CA VAL A 583 22.91 -16.96 16.34
C VAL A 583 21.38 -17.14 16.27
N PRO A 584 20.58 -16.12 16.60
CA PRO A 584 19.12 -16.18 16.48
C PRO A 584 18.64 -16.51 15.05
N LEU A 585 17.60 -17.34 14.93
CA LEU A 585 17.04 -17.79 13.66
C LEU A 585 16.62 -16.64 12.72
N PRO A 586 15.99 -15.54 13.20
CA PRO A 586 15.63 -14.43 12.32
C PRO A 586 16.84 -13.78 11.61
N LEU A 587 18.00 -13.73 12.29
CA LEU A 587 19.23 -13.21 11.69
C LEU A 587 19.76 -14.16 10.61
N LYS A 588 19.72 -15.47 10.84
CA LYS A 588 20.11 -16.47 9.82
C LYS A 588 19.23 -16.36 8.58
N GLY A 589 17.91 -16.27 8.77
CA GLY A 589 16.97 -16.09 7.67
C GLY A 589 17.21 -14.82 6.86
N ALA A 590 17.44 -13.68 7.53
CA ALA A 590 17.76 -12.41 6.85
C ALA A 590 19.07 -12.50 6.03
N LEU A 591 20.13 -13.09 6.59
CA LEU A 591 21.41 -13.26 5.91
C LEU A 591 21.32 -14.21 4.71
N LEU A 592 20.58 -15.31 4.82
CA LEU A 592 20.34 -16.21 3.70
C LEU A 592 19.56 -15.51 2.58
N LYS A 593 18.54 -14.70 2.92
CA LYS A 593 17.82 -13.87 1.93
C LYS A 593 18.74 -12.82 1.27
N LEU A 594 19.70 -12.26 1.99
CA LEU A 594 20.74 -11.39 1.42
C LEU A 594 21.64 -12.14 0.43
N VAL A 595 22.15 -13.32 0.82
CA VAL A 595 22.96 -14.18 -0.05
C VAL A 595 22.20 -14.56 -1.33
N ALA A 596 20.92 -14.90 -1.20
CA ALA A 596 20.06 -15.21 -2.34
C ALA A 596 19.90 -14.03 -3.31
N ALA A 597 19.86 -12.79 -2.81
CA ALA A 597 19.73 -11.60 -3.63
C ALA A 597 21.01 -11.23 -4.39
N LEU A 598 22.18 -11.71 -3.94
CA LEU A 598 23.47 -11.54 -4.64
C LEU A 598 23.65 -12.48 -5.84
N ALA A 599 22.81 -13.51 -5.98
CA ALA A 599 22.83 -14.47 -7.09
C ALA A 599 22.20 -13.88 -8.38
N LYS A 600 22.71 -12.72 -8.83
CA LYS A 600 22.21 -11.99 -10.02
C LYS A 600 22.64 -12.59 -11.36
N GLY A 601 23.80 -13.25 -11.42
CA GLY A 601 24.31 -13.86 -12.65
C GLY A 601 25.13 -15.12 -12.40
N ASP A 602 25.54 -15.78 -13.48
CA ASP A 602 26.18 -17.10 -13.39
C ASP A 602 27.46 -17.09 -12.54
N ALA A 603 28.28 -16.05 -12.69
CA ALA A 603 29.52 -15.90 -11.95
C ALA A 603 29.28 -15.72 -10.44
N SER A 604 28.29 -14.91 -10.04
CA SER A 604 27.98 -14.72 -8.62
C SER A 604 27.32 -15.96 -8.01
N ALA A 605 26.46 -16.65 -8.75
CA ALA A 605 25.90 -17.93 -8.32
C ALA A 605 26.98 -19.01 -8.11
N HIS A 606 27.98 -19.12 -9.00
CA HIS A 606 29.11 -20.02 -8.80
C HIS A 606 29.95 -19.67 -7.56
N ARG A 607 30.19 -18.38 -7.31
CA ARG A 607 30.87 -17.91 -6.09
C ARG A 607 30.09 -18.27 -4.83
N ILE A 608 28.76 -18.14 -4.85
CA ILE A 608 27.89 -18.52 -3.72
C ILE A 608 27.95 -20.03 -3.48
N TRP A 609 27.88 -20.87 -4.52
CA TRP A 609 28.07 -22.32 -4.37
C TRP A 609 29.42 -22.66 -3.72
N THR A 610 30.49 -22.02 -4.17
CA THR A 610 31.82 -22.22 -3.60
C THR A 610 31.88 -21.81 -2.13
N ALA A 611 31.25 -20.68 -1.77
CA ALA A 611 31.19 -20.21 -0.40
C ALA A 611 30.32 -21.12 0.50
N LEU A 612 29.18 -21.61 -0.01
CA LEU A 612 28.34 -22.58 0.70
C LEU A 612 29.12 -23.85 1.07
N ASN A 613 29.94 -24.35 0.14
CA ASN A 613 30.84 -25.48 0.41
C ASN A 613 31.92 -25.12 1.44
N ALA A 614 32.55 -23.95 1.33
CA ALA A 614 33.59 -23.53 2.28
C ALA A 614 33.08 -23.47 3.72
N HIS A 615 31.83 -23.03 3.93
CA HIS A 615 31.19 -22.93 5.25
C HIS A 615 30.43 -24.20 5.68
N GLN A 616 30.36 -25.22 4.82
CA GLN A 616 29.79 -26.55 5.13
C GLN A 616 28.39 -26.48 5.79
N LEU A 617 27.52 -25.57 5.32
CA LEU A 617 26.22 -25.33 5.97
C LEU A 617 25.28 -26.55 5.96
N CYS A 618 25.30 -27.34 4.89
CA CYS A 618 24.58 -28.61 4.81
C CYS A 618 25.52 -29.67 4.23
N THR A 619 25.72 -30.75 4.97
CA THR A 619 26.67 -31.81 4.61
C THR A 619 26.11 -33.19 4.89
N PHE A 620 26.74 -34.22 4.33
CA PHE A 620 26.50 -35.60 4.72
C PHE A 620 27.52 -36.04 5.76
N ALA A 621 27.04 -36.65 6.83
CA ALA A 621 27.84 -37.54 7.65
C ALA A 621 28.24 -38.79 6.86
N GLU A 622 29.25 -39.53 7.34
CA GLU A 622 29.70 -40.80 6.75
C GLU A 622 28.57 -41.83 6.61
N ASN A 623 27.54 -41.76 7.45
CA ASN A 623 26.37 -42.64 7.41
C ASN A 623 25.22 -42.12 6.51
N GLY A 624 25.43 -41.04 5.76
CA GLY A 624 24.43 -40.42 4.88
C GLY A 624 23.38 -39.57 5.59
N THR A 625 23.49 -39.37 6.92
CA THR A 625 22.65 -38.41 7.65
C THR A 625 23.07 -36.99 7.34
N LEU A 626 22.12 -36.06 7.36
CA LEU A 626 22.38 -34.66 7.09
C LEU A 626 22.88 -33.95 8.36
N LEU A 627 23.94 -33.15 8.21
CA LEU A 627 24.60 -32.41 9.28
C LEU A 627 24.59 -30.90 8.98
N GLY A 628 24.94 -30.11 10.01
CA GLY A 628 25.00 -28.66 9.95
C GLY A 628 23.66 -28.02 10.25
N LEU A 629 23.27 -27.07 9.39
CA LEU A 629 22.09 -26.22 9.59
C LEU A 629 20.80 -27.04 9.75
N GLN A 630 20.62 -28.13 9.00
CA GLN A 630 19.43 -28.96 9.10
C GLN A 630 19.15 -29.46 10.53
N LYS A 631 20.16 -30.01 11.20
CA LYS A 631 19.99 -30.57 12.54
C LYS A 631 19.55 -29.47 13.53
N GLU A 632 20.15 -28.30 13.40
CA GLU A 632 19.76 -27.14 14.19
C GLU A 632 18.31 -26.70 13.91
N LEU A 633 17.90 -26.67 12.64
CA LEU A 633 16.54 -26.24 12.27
C LEU A 633 15.46 -27.24 12.67
N GLU A 634 15.72 -28.55 12.56
CA GLU A 634 14.80 -29.59 13.03
C GLU A 634 14.58 -29.53 14.54
N GLU A 635 15.63 -29.21 15.31
CA GLU A 635 15.56 -29.06 16.77
C GLU A 635 14.95 -27.72 17.20
N ARG A 636 15.29 -26.61 16.52
CA ARG A 636 14.96 -25.25 16.95
C ARG A 636 13.74 -24.64 16.26
N GLU A 637 13.61 -24.69 14.93
CA GLU A 637 12.49 -24.04 14.24
C GLU A 637 11.14 -24.67 14.62
N CYS A 638 11.11 -26.00 14.79
CA CYS A 638 9.90 -26.71 15.22
C CYS A 638 9.52 -26.39 16.67
N ALA A 639 10.51 -26.16 17.54
CA ALA A 639 10.28 -25.84 18.95
C ALA A 639 9.93 -24.35 19.17
N GLU A 640 10.53 -23.45 18.40
CA GLU A 640 10.36 -22.00 18.49
C GLU A 640 9.21 -21.48 17.58
N GLU A 641 8.62 -22.33 16.72
CA GLU A 641 7.61 -21.97 15.71
C GLU A 641 8.03 -20.82 14.76
N MET A 642 9.35 -20.65 14.56
CA MET A 642 9.94 -19.64 13.68
C MET A 642 10.67 -20.31 12.51
N TYR A 643 10.29 -19.97 11.27
CA TYR A 643 10.78 -20.67 10.06
C TYR A 643 11.55 -19.77 9.09
N ASP A 644 12.04 -18.61 9.55
CA ASP A 644 12.78 -17.63 8.74
C ASP A 644 14.01 -18.22 8.05
N THR A 645 14.69 -19.18 8.70
CA THR A 645 15.93 -19.76 8.18
C THR A 645 15.64 -20.76 7.08
N SER A 646 14.65 -21.63 7.27
CA SER A 646 14.14 -22.52 6.21
C SER A 646 13.71 -21.73 4.97
N LEU A 647 12.93 -20.66 5.15
CA LEU A 647 12.50 -19.80 4.04
C LEU A 647 13.68 -19.10 3.35
N GLY A 648 14.66 -18.62 4.13
CA GLY A 648 15.90 -18.05 3.60
C GLY A 648 16.68 -19.05 2.75
N LEU A 649 16.85 -20.29 3.21
CA LEU A 649 17.56 -21.33 2.47
C LEU A 649 16.86 -21.71 1.17
N VAL A 650 15.53 -21.83 1.20
CA VAL A 650 14.71 -22.07 0.00
C VAL A 650 14.89 -20.94 -1.01
N THR A 651 14.94 -19.69 -0.52
CA THR A 651 15.18 -18.52 -1.36
C THR A 651 16.56 -18.58 -2.01
N VAL A 652 17.61 -18.99 -1.28
CA VAL A 652 18.97 -19.21 -1.83
C VAL A 652 18.93 -20.26 -2.93
N LEU A 653 18.36 -21.44 -2.65
CA LEU A 653 18.30 -22.53 -3.63
C LEU A 653 17.51 -22.12 -4.87
N ARG A 654 16.38 -21.43 -4.72
CA ARG A 654 15.61 -20.91 -5.84
C ARG A 654 16.44 -19.98 -6.71
N SER A 655 17.15 -19.02 -6.11
CA SER A 655 17.99 -18.07 -6.85
C SER A 655 19.19 -18.75 -7.52
N LEU A 656 19.80 -19.76 -6.90
CA LEU A 656 20.93 -20.47 -7.50
C LEU A 656 20.49 -21.39 -8.64
N LEU A 657 19.37 -22.10 -8.47
CA LEU A 657 18.85 -23.05 -9.44
C LEU A 657 18.16 -22.37 -10.63
N SER A 658 17.86 -21.07 -10.57
CA SER A 658 17.38 -20.33 -11.74
C SER A 658 18.47 -20.12 -12.82
N HIS A 659 19.76 -20.31 -12.47
CA HIS A 659 20.89 -20.17 -13.39
C HIS A 659 21.16 -21.48 -14.15
N THR A 660 20.38 -21.73 -15.19
CA THR A 660 20.40 -22.99 -15.95
C THR A 660 21.71 -23.29 -16.70
N HIS A 661 22.59 -22.29 -16.87
CA HIS A 661 23.87 -22.44 -17.55
C HIS A 661 25.00 -22.95 -16.64
N ILE A 662 24.78 -22.99 -15.33
CA ILE A 662 25.75 -23.53 -14.37
C ILE A 662 25.45 -25.01 -14.14
N ALA A 663 26.44 -25.87 -14.32
CA ALA A 663 26.34 -27.26 -13.89
C ALA A 663 26.12 -27.32 -12.37
N ILE A 664 25.07 -28.02 -11.94
CA ILE A 664 24.75 -28.16 -10.52
C ILE A 664 25.93 -28.85 -9.82
N PRO A 665 26.58 -28.19 -8.86
CA PRO A 665 27.71 -28.78 -8.16
C PRO A 665 27.29 -29.99 -7.30
N GLU A 666 28.17 -30.98 -7.12
CA GLU A 666 27.90 -32.16 -6.26
C GLU A 666 27.52 -31.76 -4.82
N ILE A 667 28.07 -30.66 -4.33
CA ILE A 667 27.77 -30.05 -3.02
C ILE A 667 26.30 -29.64 -2.87
N ALA A 668 25.51 -29.58 -3.95
CA ALA A 668 24.08 -29.26 -3.90
C ALA A 668 23.24 -30.43 -3.35
N ALA A 669 23.73 -31.67 -3.43
CA ALA A 669 23.01 -32.86 -2.99
C ALA A 669 22.47 -32.79 -1.55
N PRO A 670 23.25 -32.42 -0.51
CA PRO A 670 22.73 -32.30 0.85
C PRO A 670 21.63 -31.23 0.99
N TYR A 671 21.72 -30.13 0.24
CA TYR A 671 20.72 -29.07 0.25
C TYR A 671 19.40 -29.49 -0.41
N LEU A 672 19.48 -30.20 -1.55
CA LEU A 672 18.30 -30.75 -2.23
C LEU A 672 17.63 -31.84 -1.38
N GLN A 673 18.43 -32.65 -0.68
CA GLN A 673 17.89 -33.65 0.24
C GLN A 673 17.22 -33.01 1.46
N TYR A 674 17.77 -31.91 1.99
CA TYR A 674 17.10 -31.13 3.03
C TYR A 674 15.76 -30.56 2.56
N LEU A 675 15.73 -29.94 1.38
CA LEU A 675 14.50 -29.38 0.79
C LEU A 675 13.41 -30.45 0.67
N THR A 676 13.76 -31.61 0.14
CA THR A 676 12.80 -32.70 -0.09
C THR A 676 12.37 -33.39 1.20
N LYS A 677 13.32 -33.77 2.07
CA LYS A 677 13.04 -34.56 3.28
C LYS A 677 12.54 -33.69 4.42
N SER A 678 13.15 -32.55 4.71
CA SER A 678 12.80 -31.78 5.91
C SER A 678 11.73 -30.75 5.64
N ILE A 679 11.67 -30.15 4.45
CA ILE A 679 10.68 -29.10 4.13
C ILE A 679 9.44 -29.70 3.44
N VAL A 680 9.60 -30.31 2.27
CA VAL A 680 8.45 -30.77 1.45
C VAL A 680 7.70 -31.91 2.12
N SER A 681 8.41 -32.94 2.61
CA SER A 681 7.74 -34.12 3.20
C SER A 681 7.00 -33.81 4.51
N GLN A 682 7.40 -32.75 5.22
CA GLN A 682 6.80 -32.33 6.49
C GLN A 682 5.80 -31.17 6.34
N MET A 683 5.51 -30.74 5.11
CA MET A 683 4.67 -29.56 4.84
C MET A 683 3.24 -29.70 5.37
N ALA A 684 2.68 -30.91 5.29
CA ALA A 684 1.34 -31.20 5.80
C ALA A 684 1.24 -31.14 7.34
N SER A 685 2.37 -31.23 8.05
CA SER A 685 2.46 -31.19 9.51
C SER A 685 2.94 -29.85 10.08
N ARG A 686 3.28 -28.86 9.23
CA ARG A 686 3.73 -27.52 9.64
C ARG A 686 2.58 -26.51 9.65
N SER A 687 2.76 -25.36 10.32
CA SER A 687 1.72 -24.33 10.51
C SER A 687 1.14 -23.79 9.18
N ILE A 688 -0.11 -23.29 9.23
CA ILE A 688 -0.89 -22.84 8.06
C ILE A 688 -0.24 -21.66 7.33
N ASP A 689 0.37 -20.71 8.05
CA ASP A 689 1.06 -19.56 7.45
C ASP A 689 2.23 -20.00 6.56
N LEU A 690 2.91 -21.07 6.97
CA LEU A 690 3.99 -21.69 6.20
C LEU A 690 3.47 -22.35 4.91
N GLN A 691 2.28 -22.94 4.94
CA GLN A 691 1.70 -23.59 3.76
C GLN A 691 1.34 -22.59 2.66
N TYR A 692 0.94 -21.37 3.01
CA TYR A 692 0.62 -20.31 2.06
C TYR A 692 1.88 -19.72 1.41
N GLU A 693 2.90 -19.37 2.20
CA GLU A 693 4.18 -18.92 1.67
C GLU A 693 4.86 -20.02 0.85
N PHE A 694 4.93 -21.26 1.33
CA PHE A 694 5.55 -22.34 0.57
C PHE A 694 4.75 -22.77 -0.67
N GLY A 695 3.41 -22.73 -0.62
CA GLY A 695 2.54 -23.07 -1.75
C GLY A 695 2.78 -22.18 -2.96
N TYR A 696 2.96 -20.87 -2.74
CA TYR A 696 3.35 -19.93 -3.79
C TYR A 696 4.78 -20.18 -4.30
N TYR A 697 5.72 -20.49 -3.39
CA TYR A 697 7.13 -20.70 -3.72
C TYR A 697 7.42 -22.03 -4.45
N LEU A 698 6.63 -23.08 -4.21
CA LEU A 698 6.79 -24.40 -4.84
C LEU A 698 6.07 -24.50 -6.21
N ALA A 699 4.93 -23.82 -6.36
CA ALA A 699 4.05 -23.98 -7.53
C ALA A 699 4.64 -23.47 -8.86
N GLU A 700 5.47 -22.44 -8.87
CA GLU A 700 5.81 -21.77 -10.14
C GLU A 700 7.08 -22.30 -10.84
N LYS A 701 8.02 -22.92 -10.12
CA LYS A 701 9.29 -23.43 -10.72
C LYS A 701 9.90 -24.67 -10.09
N LEU A 702 9.56 -25.05 -8.86
CA LEU A 702 10.07 -26.27 -8.23
C LEU A 702 9.39 -27.52 -8.79
N GLU A 703 8.14 -27.46 -9.25
CA GLU A 703 7.53 -28.58 -10.00
C GLU A 703 8.26 -28.85 -11.32
N ALA A 704 8.62 -27.81 -12.08
CA ALA A 704 9.38 -27.97 -13.32
C ALA A 704 10.77 -28.58 -13.07
N PHE A 705 11.38 -28.34 -11.91
CA PHE A 705 12.69 -28.87 -11.53
C PHE A 705 12.62 -30.25 -10.87
N ALA A 706 11.67 -30.48 -9.95
CA ALA A 706 11.44 -31.80 -9.34
C ALA A 706 11.03 -32.84 -10.40
N PHE A 707 10.32 -32.42 -11.46
CA PHE A 707 9.94 -33.31 -12.55
C PHE A 707 11.08 -33.53 -13.56
N ASN A 708 11.81 -32.49 -13.99
CA ASN A 708 12.86 -32.62 -15.01
C ASN A 708 14.22 -33.11 -14.47
N SER A 709 14.63 -32.70 -13.25
CA SER A 709 15.93 -33.08 -12.67
C SER A 709 15.93 -34.47 -12.03
N CYS A 710 14.78 -34.97 -11.55
CA CYS A 710 14.65 -36.39 -11.19
C CYS A 710 14.74 -37.28 -12.44
N LEU A 711 14.19 -36.86 -13.58
CA LEU A 711 14.25 -37.66 -14.81
C LEU A 711 15.64 -37.67 -15.46
N SER A 712 16.41 -36.59 -15.38
CA SER A 712 17.77 -36.54 -15.92
C SER A 712 18.81 -37.23 -15.03
N SER A 713 18.61 -37.26 -13.71
CA SER A 713 19.47 -38.00 -12.76
C SER A 713 19.11 -39.49 -12.59
N LEU A 714 17.98 -39.95 -13.15
CA LEU A 714 17.56 -41.36 -13.19
C LEU A 714 17.91 -42.08 -14.50
N HIS A 715 18.61 -41.43 -15.44
CA HIS A 715 19.11 -42.11 -16.64
C HIS A 715 20.41 -42.89 -16.38
N PHE A 716 20.23 -44.16 -16.03
CA PHE A 716 21.10 -45.30 -16.35
C PHE A 716 22.61 -45.04 -16.44
N SER A 717 23.32 -45.21 -15.32
CA SER A 717 24.72 -45.60 -15.32
C SER A 717 25.00 -46.65 -14.24
N THR A 718 24.24 -47.75 -14.27
CA THR A 718 24.61 -49.05 -13.67
C THR A 718 23.64 -50.10 -14.21
N ILE A 719 24.15 -51.30 -14.52
CA ILE A 719 23.49 -52.42 -15.23
C ILE A 719 23.57 -52.33 -16.78
N ALA A 720 24.79 -52.33 -17.30
CA ALA A 720 25.13 -52.92 -18.61
C ALA A 720 26.66 -53.13 -18.71
N SER A 721 27.25 -53.84 -17.75
CA SER A 721 28.63 -54.34 -17.88
C SER A 721 28.89 -55.53 -16.94
N GLU A 722 27.98 -56.49 -16.90
CA GLU A 722 28.24 -57.86 -16.41
C GLU A 722 27.40 -58.83 -17.26
N ALA A 723 27.86 -59.03 -18.49
CA ALA A 723 27.52 -60.15 -19.37
C ALA A 723 28.62 -60.25 -20.42
N ASP A 724 29.83 -60.59 -19.96
CA ASP A 724 30.78 -61.54 -20.56
C ASP A 724 31.95 -61.77 -19.61
#